data_AF-A0A9X4P5C9-F1
#
_entry.id   AF-A0A9X4P5C9-F1
#
_cell.length_a   1.000
_cell.length_b   1.000
_cell.length_c   1.000
_cell.angle_alpha   90.00
_cell.angle_beta   90.00
_cell.angle_gamma   90.00
#
_symmetry.space_group_name_H-M   'P 1'
#
loop_
_entity.id
_entity.type
_entity.pdbx_description
1 polymer ?
#
loop_
_entity_poly.entity_id
_entity_poly.type
_entity_poly.pdbx_seq_one_letter_code
_entity_poly.pdbx_strand_id
1 'polypeptide(L)'
;MKLSIPCVLMRAGTSRGPFFLRDWLPEGDEARDQALIGAIGASDPLQLDGLGGGSTLNSKVAIVSRSTRTDCDLDYLFAQVGVGHQSVDTRPNCGNMLSGVAPFAIEQGLIPAQDGTTTVRIHNVNTGSQIEVTVCTPGGKVTYEGDARIDGVAGTAAPVLLNFLDAWGAVTGQLFPTGQRIDTIEGLDVTCIDAAMPLMMLRASDLGLTGRERPAELDANVALLARIEALRLQAGLRMGLGDVSGSVVPKPVLVSAGDAPNSITSRYFTPHKCHASHAVTGAIGVATAFALPGTVASGVARPPGRHPLVVLHPAGQIDVEVELDGTGDAATVQSAALVRTARKIMHGMLHLPGYVFPPAPAANDAVPGVMAQRQFPQREVHVIVPTSAGGGNDTMARTLVRKLGPLLGQSVVVDNRAGANGSIACEYVAAAQPDGHTLMFGYIATHGINPALQKLRYDPVADFAPIGLIGYSPTLLVVPATLGVDSVEDLVRLLRESPGRMSYASAGEGTVPHFAAELFRLQTGSQLQRVDFSGAAPAIADVANGLVQVMFPSLFTAQPYLRSGRLKALAVAGPTRLPALPDVPTLLEAGVSGVEMTQWYALFAPAKTPPAVVRQLNTALNGVLKDPEIVARMEADGARVQTSTPGQLHDLLMAEGERWQGVVRQAGLRPDLSFD
;
A
#
# COMPACT_ATOMS: atom_id res chain seq x y z
N MET A 1 7.62 21.64 19.45
CA MET A 1 7.26 20.20 19.50
C MET A 1 8.36 19.44 20.23
N LYS A 2 8.06 18.46 21.08
CA LYS A 2 9.09 17.66 21.75
C LYS A 2 9.62 16.60 20.79
N LEU A 3 10.88 16.73 20.36
CA LEU A 3 11.56 15.73 19.54
C LEU A 3 11.98 14.49 20.32
N SER A 4 11.82 14.50 21.64
CA SER A 4 12.08 13.35 22.51
C SER A 4 10.80 13.01 23.24
N ILE A 5 10.27 11.80 23.02
CA ILE A 5 9.05 11.32 23.66
C ILE A 5 9.34 10.04 24.45
N PRO A 6 8.69 9.78 25.60
CA PRO A 6 8.81 8.49 26.26
C PRO A 6 8.26 7.38 25.36
N CYS A 7 8.85 6.20 25.45
CA CYS A 7 8.50 5.05 24.61
C CYS A 7 8.77 3.75 25.37
N VAL A 8 7.83 2.81 25.27
CA VAL A 8 8.04 1.43 25.72
C VAL A 8 7.98 0.51 24.51
N LEU A 9 9.07 -0.16 24.18
CA LEU A 9 9.07 -1.19 23.15
C LEU A 9 8.64 -2.52 23.78
N MET A 10 7.60 -3.15 23.23
CA MET A 10 7.10 -4.43 23.73
C MET A 10 6.97 -5.46 22.62
N ARG A 11 7.15 -6.73 22.99
CA ARG A 11 6.52 -7.84 22.28
C ARG A 11 5.12 -8.01 22.85
N ALA A 12 4.13 -8.08 21.98
CA ALA A 12 2.74 -8.32 22.33
C ALA A 12 2.18 -9.40 21.40
N GLY A 13 1.94 -10.59 21.94
CA GLY A 13 1.68 -11.80 21.16
C GLY A 13 2.88 -12.17 20.29
N THR A 14 2.61 -12.39 19.00
CA THR A 14 3.62 -12.63 17.95
C THR A 14 4.03 -11.36 17.20
N SER A 15 3.67 -10.18 17.72
CA SER A 15 4.02 -8.87 17.14
C SER A 15 4.94 -8.06 18.06
N ARG A 16 5.58 -7.04 17.50
CA ARG A 16 6.44 -6.11 18.24
C ARG A 16 6.17 -4.67 17.81
N GLY A 17 6.23 -3.74 18.74
CA GLY A 17 6.04 -2.34 18.42
C GLY A 17 6.21 -1.41 19.63
N PRO A 18 6.40 -0.11 19.41
CA PRO A 18 6.36 0.88 20.48
C PRO A 18 4.93 1.08 21.00
N PHE A 19 4.85 1.30 22.31
CA PHE A 19 3.68 1.67 23.07
C PHE A 19 3.87 3.08 23.61
N PHE A 20 2.83 3.90 23.44
CA PHE A 20 2.80 5.29 23.89
C PHE A 20 1.56 5.56 24.75
N LEU A 21 1.71 6.39 25.78
CA LEU A 21 0.56 7.10 26.33
C LEU A 21 0.07 8.11 25.29
N ARG A 22 -1.26 8.31 25.19
CA ARG A 22 -1.82 9.34 24.29
C ARG A 22 -1.18 10.71 24.52
N ASP A 23 -0.91 11.06 25.78
CA ASP A 23 -0.36 12.35 26.21
C ASP A 23 1.15 12.51 25.90
N TRP A 24 1.83 11.42 25.54
CA TRP A 24 3.22 11.48 25.07
C TRP A 24 3.32 11.90 23.61
N LEU A 25 2.24 11.69 22.86
CA LEU A 25 2.15 12.02 21.45
C LEU A 25 1.52 13.40 21.26
N PRO A 26 1.87 14.12 20.18
CA PRO A 26 1.26 15.41 19.88
C PRO A 26 -0.26 15.32 19.69
N GLU A 27 -0.93 16.44 19.93
CA GLU A 27 -2.34 16.60 19.62
C GLU A 27 -2.58 16.67 18.10
N GLY A 28 -3.75 16.22 17.65
CA GLY A 28 -4.10 16.12 16.23
C GLY A 28 -3.58 14.86 15.55
N ASP A 29 -4.36 14.36 14.58
CA ASP A 29 -4.05 13.12 13.87
C ASP A 29 -2.81 13.24 13.00
N GLU A 30 -2.64 14.36 12.29
CA GLU A 30 -1.49 14.59 11.41
C GLU A 30 -0.16 14.61 12.18
N ALA A 31 -0.09 15.40 13.26
CA ALA A 31 1.13 15.48 14.06
C ALA A 31 1.43 14.15 14.77
N ARG A 32 0.39 13.42 15.21
CA ARG A 32 0.53 12.06 15.76
C ARG A 32 1.15 11.16 14.70
N ASP A 33 0.58 11.13 13.50
CA ASP A 33 1.02 10.23 12.44
C ASP A 33 2.46 10.48 12.03
N GLN A 34 2.87 11.75 11.98
CA GLN A 34 4.28 12.10 11.78
C GLN A 34 5.18 11.60 12.91
N ALA A 35 4.74 11.73 14.17
CA ALA A 35 5.49 11.18 15.29
C ALA A 35 5.61 9.65 15.19
N LEU A 36 4.58 8.95 14.71
CA LEU A 36 4.62 7.49 14.51
C LEU A 36 5.53 7.09 13.35
N ILE A 37 5.50 7.85 12.24
CA ILE A 37 6.39 7.68 11.09
C ILE A 37 7.85 7.79 11.54
N GLY A 38 8.18 8.83 12.30
CA GLY A 38 9.52 9.02 12.87
C GLY A 38 9.88 7.96 13.91
N ALA A 39 8.94 7.56 14.76
CA ALA A 39 9.19 6.55 15.79
C ALA A 39 9.55 5.18 15.20
N ILE A 40 8.92 4.82 14.08
CA ILE A 40 9.12 3.54 13.41
C ILE A 40 10.23 3.61 12.37
N GLY A 41 10.48 4.76 11.75
CA GLY A 41 11.39 4.88 10.60
C GLY A 41 10.71 4.50 9.27
N ALA A 42 9.43 4.82 9.11
CA ALA A 42 8.57 4.28 8.04
C ALA A 42 9.07 4.54 6.61
N SER A 43 9.81 5.63 6.41
CA SER A 43 10.36 6.04 5.11
C SER A 43 11.39 5.07 4.52
N ASP A 44 12.03 4.27 5.37
CA ASP A 44 13.09 3.32 5.00
C ASP A 44 12.53 1.89 4.96
N PRO A 45 12.70 1.12 3.86
CA PRO A 45 12.32 -0.29 3.81
C PRO A 45 12.94 -1.14 4.91
N LEU A 46 14.14 -0.77 5.37
CA LEU A 46 14.83 -1.45 6.48
C LEU A 46 14.49 -0.84 7.85
N GLN A 47 13.87 0.34 7.87
CA GLN A 47 13.48 1.08 9.08
C GLN A 47 14.66 1.37 10.01
N LEU A 48 15.85 1.67 9.45
CA LEU A 48 17.09 1.84 10.20
C LEU A 48 17.10 3.08 11.10
N ASP A 49 16.34 4.12 10.72
CA ASP A 49 16.23 5.39 11.44
C ASP A 49 15.04 5.40 12.41
N GLY A 50 14.67 4.24 12.97
CA GLY A 50 13.56 4.11 13.92
C GLY A 50 13.52 2.75 14.64
N LEU A 51 12.42 2.49 15.35
CA LEU A 51 12.21 1.26 16.13
C LEU A 51 11.59 0.11 15.33
N GLY A 52 11.28 0.34 14.06
CA GLY A 52 10.78 -0.66 13.14
C GLY A 52 11.75 -1.84 12.97
N GLY A 53 11.34 -2.86 12.24
CA GLY A 53 12.21 -4.00 11.96
C GLY A 53 12.05 -4.55 10.54
N GLY A 54 11.65 -3.70 9.60
CA GLY A 54 11.58 -4.02 8.18
C GLY A 54 10.46 -4.99 7.79
N SER A 55 9.46 -5.20 8.66
CA SER A 55 8.32 -6.07 8.37
C SER A 55 7.03 -5.54 8.97
N THR A 56 5.89 -5.98 8.45
CA THR A 56 4.57 -5.58 8.96
C THR A 56 4.29 -6.09 10.39
N LEU A 57 4.99 -7.15 10.84
CA LEU A 57 4.85 -7.70 12.20
C LEU A 57 5.58 -6.89 13.27
N ASN A 58 6.60 -6.12 12.87
CA ASN A 58 7.42 -5.28 13.75
C ASN A 58 7.36 -3.79 13.40
N SER A 59 6.36 -3.38 12.60
CA SER A 59 6.03 -2.00 12.23
C SER A 59 4.62 -1.65 12.71
N LYS A 60 4.40 -1.69 14.02
CA LYS A 60 3.08 -1.58 14.67
C LYS A 60 3.17 -0.65 15.86
N VAL A 61 2.12 0.13 16.12
CA VAL A 61 2.08 1.04 17.27
C VAL A 61 0.82 0.80 18.10
N ALA A 62 0.97 0.90 19.42
CA ALA A 62 -0.15 0.94 20.35
C ALA A 62 -0.16 2.29 21.09
N ILE A 63 -1.31 2.97 21.07
CA ILE A 63 -1.54 4.22 21.79
C ILE A 63 -2.59 3.94 22.85
N VAL A 64 -2.28 4.29 24.10
CA VAL A 64 -3.09 3.92 25.26
C VAL A 64 -3.40 5.16 26.10
N SER A 65 -4.63 5.27 26.57
CA SER A 65 -5.04 6.29 27.55
C SER A 65 -6.07 5.70 28.51
N ARG A 66 -6.39 6.42 29.58
CA ARG A 66 -7.62 6.15 30.33
C ARG A 66 -8.81 6.35 29.41
N SER A 67 -9.82 5.49 29.51
CA SER A 67 -11.02 5.67 28.71
C SER A 67 -11.83 6.87 29.21
N THR A 68 -12.48 7.56 28.28
CA THR A 68 -13.53 8.54 28.60
C THR A 68 -14.90 7.89 28.74
N ARG A 69 -15.04 6.62 28.37
CA ARG A 69 -16.28 5.86 28.52
C ARG A 69 -16.43 5.37 29.95
N THR A 70 -17.67 5.31 30.44
CA THR A 70 -17.98 4.83 31.79
C THR A 70 -17.94 3.30 31.91
N ASP A 71 -18.00 2.59 30.78
CA ASP A 71 -18.03 1.14 30.72
C ASP A 71 -16.66 0.52 30.44
N CYS A 72 -15.59 1.30 30.28
CA CYS A 72 -14.22 0.84 30.01
C CYS A 72 -13.19 1.56 30.87
N ASP A 73 -12.07 0.90 31.16
CA ASP A 73 -10.97 1.47 31.94
C ASP A 73 -9.95 2.22 31.06
N LEU A 74 -9.69 1.68 29.87
CA LEU A 74 -8.64 2.12 28.96
C LEU A 74 -9.18 2.29 27.54
N ASP A 75 -8.67 3.29 26.83
CA ASP A 75 -8.79 3.39 25.38
C ASP A 75 -7.51 2.87 24.73
N TYR A 76 -7.66 2.06 23.70
CA TYR A 76 -6.59 1.52 22.88
C TYR A 76 -6.79 1.88 21.41
N LEU A 77 -5.85 2.62 20.84
CA LEU A 77 -5.78 2.88 19.41
C LEU A 77 -4.56 2.15 18.83
N PHE A 78 -4.83 1.21 17.92
CA PHE A 78 -3.82 0.57 17.09
C PHE A 78 -3.49 1.44 15.87
N ALA A 79 -2.22 1.45 15.47
CA ALA A 79 -1.82 1.98 14.17
C ALA A 79 -0.85 1.01 13.49
N GLN A 80 -1.14 0.67 12.23
CA GLN A 80 -0.21 0.01 11.33
C GLN A 80 0.63 1.08 10.63
N VAL A 81 1.95 1.01 10.75
CA VAL A 81 2.85 1.99 10.11
C VAL A 81 3.52 1.35 8.90
N GLY A 82 3.67 2.10 7.82
CA GLY A 82 4.26 1.67 6.56
C GLY A 82 5.71 1.19 6.68
N VAL A 83 6.12 0.32 5.75
CA VAL A 83 7.50 -0.15 5.60
C VAL A 83 8.00 0.33 4.24
N GLY A 84 9.00 1.23 4.22
CA GLY A 84 9.51 1.85 2.99
C GLY A 84 8.60 2.91 2.37
N HIS A 85 7.59 3.38 3.11
CA HIS A 85 6.70 4.47 2.69
C HIS A 85 6.07 5.14 3.92
N GLN A 86 5.87 6.45 3.86
CA GLN A 86 5.32 7.25 4.96
C GLN A 86 3.80 7.10 5.03
N SER A 87 3.32 6.09 5.73
CA SER A 87 1.88 5.87 5.94
C SER A 87 1.59 5.40 7.37
N VAL A 88 0.42 5.80 7.85
CA VAL A 88 -0.16 5.32 9.10
C VAL A 88 -1.60 4.93 8.80
N ASP A 89 -1.98 3.69 9.12
CA ASP A 89 -3.34 3.18 8.98
C ASP A 89 -3.91 2.80 10.35
N THR A 90 -4.90 3.57 10.79
CA THR A 90 -5.64 3.39 12.04
C THR A 90 -7.01 2.75 11.84
N ARG A 91 -7.33 2.26 10.64
CA ARG A 91 -8.59 1.51 10.39
C ARG A 91 -8.57 0.08 10.95
N PRO A 92 -7.51 -0.71 10.80
CA PRO A 92 -7.52 -2.07 11.33
C PRO A 92 -7.38 -2.07 12.86
N ASN A 93 -7.76 -3.18 13.51
CA ASN A 93 -7.34 -3.50 14.87
C ASN A 93 -6.15 -4.49 14.87
N CYS A 94 -5.56 -4.72 16.05
CA CYS A 94 -4.56 -5.78 16.22
C CYS A 94 -4.67 -6.49 17.57
N GLY A 95 -5.28 -7.69 17.56
CA GLY A 95 -5.40 -8.51 18.77
C GLY A 95 -4.06 -8.97 19.37
N ASN A 96 -2.98 -9.04 18.58
CA ASN A 96 -1.64 -9.30 19.11
C ASN A 96 -1.14 -8.13 19.97
N MET A 97 -1.16 -6.91 19.42
CA MET A 97 -0.70 -5.71 20.12
C MET A 97 -1.54 -5.41 21.36
N LEU A 98 -2.85 -5.72 21.34
CA LEU A 98 -3.76 -5.60 22.48
C LEU A 98 -3.23 -6.31 23.75
N SER A 99 -2.54 -7.45 23.61
CA SER A 99 -1.98 -8.18 24.76
C SER A 99 -0.91 -7.41 25.55
N GLY A 100 -0.32 -6.37 24.96
CA GLY A 100 0.62 -5.47 25.64
C GLY A 100 -0.04 -4.29 26.35
N VAL A 101 -1.33 -4.03 26.14
CA VAL A 101 -1.99 -2.79 26.59
C VAL A 101 -2.19 -2.75 28.10
N ALA A 102 -2.80 -3.79 28.69
CA ALA A 102 -2.98 -3.88 30.14
C ALA A 102 -1.65 -3.83 30.93
N PRO A 103 -0.62 -4.63 30.60
CA PRO A 103 0.64 -4.57 31.35
C PRO A 103 1.35 -3.22 31.17
N PHE A 104 1.28 -2.62 29.97
CA PHE A 104 1.78 -1.26 29.74
C PHE A 104 1.07 -0.23 30.62
N ALA A 105 -0.26 -0.22 30.62
CA ALA A 105 -1.09 0.73 31.36
C ALA A 105 -0.84 0.66 32.87
N ILE A 106 -0.72 -0.55 33.43
CA ILE A 106 -0.40 -0.75 34.85
C ILE A 106 0.98 -0.18 35.18
N GLU A 107 2.00 -0.51 34.39
CA GLU A 107 3.35 -0.02 34.64
C GLU A 107 3.51 1.49 34.43
N GLN A 108 2.71 2.10 33.55
CA GLN A 108 2.67 3.54 33.35
C GLN A 108 1.76 4.28 34.34
N GLY A 109 1.14 3.58 35.30
CA GLY A 109 0.30 4.18 36.34
C GLY A 109 -1.09 4.64 35.84
N LEU A 110 -1.54 4.16 34.68
CA LEU A 110 -2.90 4.40 34.22
C LEU A 110 -3.92 3.59 35.02
N ILE A 111 -3.58 2.42 35.55
CA ILE A 111 -4.52 1.59 36.33
C ILE A 111 -3.78 0.99 37.53
N PRO A 112 -4.35 1.01 38.74
CA PRO A 112 -3.76 0.31 39.88
C PRO A 112 -3.83 -1.21 39.66
N ALA A 113 -2.74 -1.91 39.95
CA ALA A 113 -2.73 -3.38 39.94
C ALA A 113 -3.43 -3.94 41.18
N GLN A 114 -4.12 -5.06 40.99
CA GLN A 114 -4.63 -5.92 42.05
C GLN A 114 -3.62 -7.04 42.35
N ASP A 115 -3.60 -7.57 43.57
CA ASP A 115 -2.75 -8.72 43.89
C ASP A 115 -3.26 -9.99 43.19
N GLY A 116 -2.33 -10.85 42.77
CA GLY A 116 -2.62 -12.05 41.97
C GLY A 116 -2.82 -11.73 40.48
N THR A 117 -4.00 -11.26 40.10
CA THR A 117 -4.34 -10.91 38.70
C THR A 117 -5.08 -9.60 38.62
N THR A 118 -4.84 -8.83 37.56
CA THR A 118 -5.58 -7.60 37.26
C THR A 118 -6.33 -7.76 35.95
N THR A 119 -7.64 -7.58 35.98
CA THR A 119 -8.49 -7.50 34.79
C THR A 119 -8.80 -6.03 34.50
N VAL A 120 -8.60 -5.62 33.25
CA VAL A 120 -8.97 -4.29 32.76
C VAL A 120 -9.88 -4.43 31.55
N ARG A 121 -10.86 -3.55 31.41
CA ARG A 121 -11.71 -3.48 30.23
C ARG A 121 -11.21 -2.39 29.30
N ILE A 122 -10.95 -2.78 28.06
CA ILE A 122 -10.31 -1.95 27.05
C ILE A 122 -11.29 -1.70 25.93
N HIS A 123 -11.53 -0.42 25.65
CA HIS A 123 -12.23 0.04 24.46
C HIS A 123 -11.23 0.17 23.31
N ASN A 124 -11.45 -0.61 22.25
CA ASN A 124 -10.65 -0.55 21.05
C ASN A 124 -11.17 0.55 20.11
N VAL A 125 -10.49 1.69 20.10
CA VAL A 125 -10.90 2.89 19.34
C VAL A 125 -11.04 2.63 17.85
N ASN A 126 -10.27 1.69 17.28
CA ASN A 126 -10.35 1.36 15.85
C ASN A 126 -11.70 0.74 15.46
N THR A 127 -12.33 0.01 16.39
CA THR A 127 -13.47 -0.89 16.09
C THR A 127 -14.67 -0.71 17.00
N GLY A 128 -14.55 0.09 18.06
CA GLY A 128 -15.56 0.26 19.09
C GLY A 128 -15.71 -0.92 20.06
N SER A 129 -15.07 -2.06 19.80
CA SER A 129 -15.22 -3.27 20.62
C SER A 129 -14.63 -3.12 22.02
N GLN A 130 -15.23 -3.83 22.97
CA GLN A 130 -14.82 -3.98 24.36
C GLN A 130 -14.16 -5.33 24.57
N ILE A 131 -12.97 -5.30 25.16
CA ILE A 131 -12.18 -6.48 25.46
C ILE A 131 -11.74 -6.44 26.91
N GLU A 132 -12.05 -7.50 27.66
CA GLU A 132 -11.47 -7.70 28.98
C GLU A 132 -10.10 -8.36 28.84
N VAL A 133 -9.09 -7.74 29.45
CA VAL A 133 -7.72 -8.23 29.43
C VAL A 133 -7.27 -8.52 30.86
N THR A 134 -6.97 -9.78 31.13
CA THR A 134 -6.46 -10.22 32.44
C THR A 134 -4.97 -10.51 32.34
N VAL A 135 -4.20 -9.94 33.27
CA VAL A 135 -2.76 -10.14 33.40
C VAL A 135 -2.37 -10.58 34.80
N CYS A 136 -1.26 -11.31 34.90
CA CYS A 136 -0.67 -11.71 36.18
C CYS A 136 0.03 -10.52 36.86
N THR A 137 -0.39 -10.23 38.09
CA THR A 137 0.12 -9.12 38.91
C THR A 137 0.45 -9.54 40.37
N PRO A 138 1.26 -10.58 40.60
CA PRO A 138 1.60 -11.02 41.96
C PRO A 138 2.31 -9.91 42.75
N GLY A 139 1.87 -9.67 43.98
CA GLY A 139 2.33 -8.56 44.80
C GLY A 139 1.95 -7.19 44.24
N GLY A 140 0.90 -7.10 43.42
CA GLY A 140 0.46 -5.88 42.76
C GLY A 140 1.43 -5.36 41.69
N LYS A 141 2.23 -6.25 41.07
CA LYS A 141 3.20 -5.89 40.02
C LYS A 141 3.09 -6.83 38.84
N VAL A 142 3.08 -6.28 37.63
CA VAL A 142 3.09 -7.06 36.39
C VAL A 142 4.28 -8.03 36.38
N THR A 143 4.02 -9.30 36.10
CA THR A 143 5.05 -10.27 35.75
C THR A 143 4.94 -10.65 34.28
N TYR A 144 6.08 -10.79 33.61
CA TYR A 144 6.16 -11.34 32.26
C TYR A 144 6.65 -12.79 32.24
N GLU A 145 7.09 -13.31 33.39
CA GLU A 145 7.58 -14.68 33.55
C GLU A 145 6.42 -15.61 33.88
N GLY A 146 6.41 -16.78 33.24
CA GLY A 146 5.37 -17.80 33.38
C GLY A 146 5.63 -19.00 32.47
N ASP A 147 4.72 -19.95 32.46
CA ASP A 147 4.81 -21.24 31.75
C ASP A 147 3.99 -21.29 30.45
N ALA A 148 3.19 -20.26 30.15
CA ALA A 148 2.39 -20.20 28.95
C ALA A 148 3.27 -20.13 27.69
N ARG A 149 2.90 -20.92 26.68
CA ARG A 149 3.55 -20.97 25.37
C ARG A 149 2.58 -20.45 24.31
N ILE A 150 3.12 -19.74 23.32
CA ILE A 150 2.40 -19.42 22.09
C ILE A 150 3.32 -19.72 20.90
N ASP A 151 2.76 -20.30 19.85
CA ASP A 151 3.53 -20.62 18.66
C ASP A 151 4.02 -19.35 17.95
N GLY A 152 5.24 -19.41 17.41
CA GLY A 152 5.94 -18.28 16.81
C GLY A 152 6.77 -17.43 17.79
N VAL A 153 6.80 -17.75 19.09
CA VAL A 153 7.68 -17.11 20.08
C VAL A 153 8.46 -18.16 20.86
N ALA A 154 9.77 -17.97 20.97
CA ALA A 154 10.62 -18.86 21.74
C ALA A 154 10.40 -18.71 23.26
N GLY A 155 10.47 -19.83 23.99
CA GLY A 155 10.38 -19.86 25.45
C GLY A 155 8.97 -19.94 26.00
N THR A 156 8.79 -19.43 27.22
CA THR A 156 7.51 -19.31 27.94
C THR A 156 7.40 -17.90 28.52
N ALA A 157 6.18 -17.47 28.87
CA ALA A 157 5.93 -16.19 29.51
C ALA A 157 4.62 -16.24 30.32
N ALA A 158 4.34 -15.18 31.09
CA ALA A 158 3.08 -15.04 31.80
C ALA A 158 1.89 -14.97 30.81
N PRO A 159 0.78 -15.67 31.10
CA PRO A 159 -0.40 -15.60 30.27
C PRO A 159 -1.07 -14.23 30.35
N VAL A 160 -1.57 -13.77 29.19
CA VAL A 160 -2.45 -12.62 29.04
C VAL A 160 -3.74 -13.14 28.43
N LEU A 161 -4.82 -13.15 29.20
CA LEU A 161 -6.13 -13.57 28.70
C LEU A 161 -6.80 -12.39 28.01
N LEU A 162 -7.20 -12.56 26.75
CA LEU A 162 -7.99 -11.59 26.00
C LEU A 162 -9.40 -12.15 25.84
N ASN A 163 -10.41 -11.52 26.43
CA ASN A 163 -11.80 -11.93 26.38
C ASN A 163 -12.64 -10.88 25.63
N PHE A 164 -13.05 -11.20 24.40
CA PHE A 164 -13.83 -10.32 23.54
C PHE A 164 -15.32 -10.48 23.87
N LEU A 165 -15.98 -9.38 24.27
CA LEU A 165 -17.35 -9.41 24.79
C LEU A 165 -18.39 -9.07 23.72
N ASP A 166 -18.08 -8.10 22.85
CA ASP A 166 -19.04 -7.51 21.90
C ASP A 166 -18.42 -7.31 20.51
N ALA A 167 -17.45 -8.14 20.13
CA ALA A 167 -16.73 -8.04 18.86
C ALA A 167 -17.56 -8.48 17.63
N TRP A 168 -18.86 -8.70 17.79
CA TRP A 168 -19.77 -9.26 16.79
C TRP A 168 -20.35 -8.12 15.94
N GLY A 169 -19.96 -8.06 14.67
CA GLY A 169 -20.37 -6.98 13.77
C GLY A 169 -19.63 -5.65 14.00
N ALA A 170 -18.43 -5.67 14.56
CA ALA A 170 -17.71 -4.45 14.91
C ALA A 170 -17.44 -3.52 13.72
N VAL A 171 -17.38 -4.04 12.49
CA VAL A 171 -17.15 -3.25 11.26
C VAL A 171 -18.44 -3.11 10.44
N THR A 172 -19.25 -4.15 10.40
CA THR A 172 -20.41 -4.27 9.50
C THR A 172 -21.76 -4.07 10.20
N GLY A 173 -21.76 -4.01 11.53
CA GLY A 173 -22.95 -3.90 12.39
C GLY A 173 -23.64 -5.22 12.72
N GLN A 174 -23.26 -6.35 12.10
CA GLN A 174 -23.88 -7.66 12.34
C GLN A 174 -22.86 -8.80 12.32
N LEU A 175 -23.10 -9.86 13.11
CA LEU A 175 -22.25 -11.04 13.11
C LEU A 175 -22.20 -11.72 11.74
N PHE A 176 -23.36 -11.84 11.07
CA PHE A 176 -23.50 -12.36 9.71
C PHE A 176 -24.03 -11.25 8.81
N PRO A 177 -23.16 -10.45 8.15
CA PRO A 177 -23.57 -9.22 7.49
C PRO A 177 -24.52 -9.41 6.31
N THR A 178 -24.53 -10.61 5.73
CA THR A 178 -25.43 -11.00 4.63
C THR A 178 -26.81 -11.47 5.12
N GLY A 179 -27.00 -11.54 6.45
CA GLY A 179 -28.19 -12.10 7.09
C GLY A 179 -28.23 -13.64 7.08
N GLN A 180 -27.25 -14.30 6.47
CA GLN A 180 -27.19 -15.76 6.34
C GLN A 180 -25.86 -16.30 6.87
N ARG A 181 -25.89 -17.52 7.42
CA ARG A 181 -24.66 -18.19 7.90
C ARG A 181 -23.86 -18.83 6.74
N ILE A 182 -24.54 -19.19 5.64
CA ILE A 182 -23.94 -19.62 4.37
C ILE A 182 -24.57 -18.81 3.23
N ASP A 183 -23.72 -18.24 2.40
CA ASP A 183 -24.04 -17.65 1.12
C ASP A 183 -23.52 -18.55 -0.01
N THR A 184 -24.09 -18.41 -1.21
CA THR A 184 -23.49 -18.98 -2.43
C THR A 184 -22.93 -17.88 -3.32
N ILE A 185 -21.63 -17.95 -3.61
CA ILE A 185 -20.91 -17.04 -4.52
C ILE A 185 -20.24 -17.89 -5.60
N GLU A 186 -20.57 -17.64 -6.87
CA GLU A 186 -20.05 -18.39 -8.02
C GLU A 186 -20.15 -19.92 -7.88
N GLY A 187 -21.25 -20.40 -7.30
CA GLY A 187 -21.53 -21.82 -7.07
C GLY A 187 -20.79 -22.45 -5.88
N LEU A 188 -20.05 -21.67 -5.10
CA LEU A 188 -19.35 -22.11 -3.90
C LEU A 188 -20.05 -21.59 -2.65
N ASP A 189 -20.19 -22.45 -1.65
CA ASP A 189 -20.65 -22.05 -0.33
C ASP A 189 -19.57 -21.23 0.36
N VAL A 190 -19.97 -20.08 0.91
CA VAL A 190 -19.09 -19.21 1.69
C VAL A 190 -19.80 -18.79 2.97
N THR A 191 -19.04 -18.54 4.04
CA THR A 191 -19.55 -17.86 5.23
C THR A 191 -18.95 -16.47 5.30
N CYS A 192 -19.79 -15.44 5.22
CA CYS A 192 -19.42 -14.06 5.48
C CYS A 192 -19.73 -13.74 6.95
N ILE A 193 -18.69 -13.53 7.76
CA ILE A 193 -18.84 -13.30 9.20
C ILE A 193 -18.01 -12.10 9.64
N ASP A 194 -18.50 -11.31 10.59
CA ASP A 194 -17.76 -10.24 11.24
C ASP A 194 -17.70 -10.51 12.74
N ALA A 195 -16.65 -11.22 13.14
CA ALA A 195 -16.38 -11.59 14.53
C ALA A 195 -14.93 -11.18 14.85
N ALA A 196 -14.77 -10.01 15.46
CA ALA A 196 -13.52 -9.24 15.65
C ALA A 196 -12.80 -8.79 14.36
N MET A 197 -13.12 -9.41 13.22
CA MET A 197 -12.62 -9.11 11.88
C MET A 197 -13.64 -9.59 10.84
N PRO A 198 -13.94 -8.82 9.78
CA PRO A 198 -14.70 -9.30 8.63
C PRO A 198 -13.93 -10.39 7.88
N LEU A 199 -14.50 -11.59 7.79
CA LEU A 199 -13.95 -12.75 7.11
C LEU A 199 -14.89 -13.24 6.01
N MET A 200 -14.29 -13.74 4.94
CA MET A 200 -14.95 -14.56 3.93
C MET A 200 -14.33 -15.95 3.99
N MET A 201 -15.08 -16.91 4.52
CA MET A 201 -14.64 -18.29 4.72
C MET A 201 -15.17 -19.21 3.63
N LEU A 202 -14.35 -20.16 3.19
CA LEU A 202 -14.70 -21.22 2.26
C LEU A 202 -13.92 -22.50 2.59
N ARG A 203 -14.47 -23.65 2.20
CA ARG A 203 -13.81 -24.94 2.40
C ARG A 203 -12.66 -25.07 1.41
N ALA A 204 -11.50 -25.51 1.89
CA ALA A 204 -10.34 -25.75 1.03
C ALA A 204 -10.65 -26.78 -0.08
N SER A 205 -11.45 -27.81 0.24
CA SER A 205 -11.87 -28.85 -0.69
C SER A 205 -12.62 -28.32 -1.91
N ASP A 206 -13.40 -27.25 -1.73
CA ASP A 206 -14.25 -26.69 -2.79
C ASP A 206 -13.40 -25.95 -3.85
N LEU A 207 -12.12 -25.70 -3.54
CA LEU A 207 -11.10 -25.19 -4.45
C LEU A 207 -10.05 -26.24 -4.85
N GLY A 208 -10.29 -27.52 -4.54
CA GLY A 208 -9.36 -28.62 -4.84
C GLY A 208 -8.11 -28.64 -3.95
N LEU A 209 -8.17 -28.05 -2.76
CA LEU A 209 -7.07 -28.00 -1.79
C LEU A 209 -7.33 -28.89 -0.59
N THR A 210 -6.26 -29.26 0.09
CA THR A 210 -6.29 -30.02 1.36
C THR A 210 -6.48 -29.08 2.57
N GLY A 211 -6.07 -27.82 2.46
CA GLY A 211 -6.00 -26.86 3.56
C GLY A 211 -4.72 -26.98 4.40
N ARG A 212 -3.82 -27.92 4.06
CA ARG A 212 -2.53 -28.16 4.74
C ARG A 212 -1.33 -27.62 3.97
N GLU A 213 -1.54 -27.03 2.80
CA GLU A 213 -0.50 -26.42 1.96
C GLU A 213 0.34 -25.40 2.75
N ARG A 214 1.61 -25.23 2.36
CA ARG A 214 2.46 -24.19 2.93
C ARG A 214 2.07 -22.82 2.36
N PRO A 215 2.25 -21.72 3.11
CA PRO A 215 1.96 -20.38 2.62
C PRO A 215 2.59 -20.07 1.26
N ALA A 216 3.86 -20.47 1.06
CA ALA A 216 4.56 -20.26 -0.20
C ALA A 216 3.94 -21.03 -1.39
N GLU A 217 3.31 -22.18 -1.16
CA GLU A 217 2.63 -22.96 -2.20
C GLU A 217 1.32 -22.28 -2.62
N LEU A 218 0.58 -21.77 -1.64
CA LEU A 218 -0.65 -21.01 -1.87
C LEU A 218 -0.34 -19.68 -2.58
N ASP A 219 0.71 -18.98 -2.15
CA ASP A 219 1.16 -17.71 -2.73
C ASP A 219 1.67 -17.88 -4.17
N ALA A 220 2.23 -19.04 -4.53
CA ALA A 220 2.69 -19.33 -5.88
C ALA A 220 1.54 -19.70 -6.84
N ASN A 221 0.35 -20.03 -6.32
CA ASN A 221 -0.80 -20.44 -7.12
C ASN A 221 -1.62 -19.23 -7.58
N VAL A 222 -1.20 -18.60 -8.68
CA VAL A 222 -1.84 -17.39 -9.24
C VAL A 222 -3.33 -17.60 -9.55
N ALA A 223 -3.71 -18.76 -10.08
CA ALA A 223 -5.10 -19.07 -10.41
C ALA A 223 -5.98 -19.14 -9.16
N LEU A 224 -5.47 -19.75 -8.09
CA LEU A 224 -6.14 -19.79 -6.79
C LEU A 224 -6.32 -18.38 -6.22
N LEU A 225 -5.26 -17.56 -6.23
CA LEU A 225 -5.30 -16.20 -5.71
C LEU A 225 -6.32 -15.33 -6.48
N ALA A 226 -6.35 -15.43 -7.80
CA ALA A 226 -7.34 -14.74 -8.63
C ALA A 226 -8.78 -15.21 -8.32
N ARG A 227 -8.98 -16.52 -8.11
CA ARG A 227 -10.28 -17.07 -7.74
C ARG A 227 -10.74 -16.60 -6.36
N ILE A 228 -9.86 -16.64 -5.36
CA ILE A 228 -10.14 -16.14 -4.02
C ILE A 228 -10.48 -14.64 -4.05
N GLU A 229 -9.75 -13.85 -4.84
CA GLU A 229 -9.98 -12.41 -4.97
C GLU A 229 -11.35 -12.12 -5.59
N ALA A 230 -11.73 -12.81 -6.67
CA ALA A 230 -13.05 -12.65 -7.28
C ALA A 230 -14.20 -12.92 -6.29
N LEU A 231 -14.07 -13.98 -5.48
CA LEU A 231 -15.03 -14.30 -4.41
C LEU A 231 -15.03 -13.22 -3.32
N ARG A 232 -13.86 -12.71 -2.94
CA ARG A 232 -13.68 -11.68 -1.91
C ARG A 232 -14.35 -10.36 -2.29
N LEU A 233 -14.21 -9.93 -3.54
CA LEU A 233 -14.84 -8.69 -4.03
C LEU A 233 -16.37 -8.78 -3.94
N GLN A 234 -16.95 -9.92 -4.36
CA GLN A 234 -18.39 -10.14 -4.26
C GLN A 234 -18.87 -10.25 -2.80
N ALA A 235 -18.12 -10.93 -1.95
CA ALA A 235 -18.43 -11.00 -0.53
C ALA A 235 -18.38 -9.63 0.13
N GLY A 236 -17.38 -8.80 -0.19
CA GLY A 236 -17.29 -7.42 0.31
C GLY A 236 -18.54 -6.59 -0.01
N LEU A 237 -19.03 -6.66 -1.26
CA LEU A 237 -20.27 -6.02 -1.66
C LEU A 237 -21.47 -6.55 -0.85
N ARG A 238 -21.61 -7.88 -0.71
CA ARG A 238 -22.71 -8.49 0.04
C ARG A 238 -22.66 -8.19 1.54
N MET A 239 -21.47 -7.99 2.10
CA MET A 239 -21.26 -7.63 3.50
C MET A 239 -21.52 -6.14 3.78
N GLY A 240 -21.86 -5.34 2.77
CA GLY A 240 -22.05 -3.89 2.90
C GLY A 240 -20.75 -3.10 3.02
N LEU A 241 -19.61 -3.69 2.67
CA LEU A 241 -18.28 -3.04 2.75
C LEU A 241 -17.94 -2.17 1.52
N GLY A 242 -18.78 -2.21 0.48
CA GLY A 242 -18.56 -1.47 -0.77
C GLY A 242 -17.51 -2.11 -1.68
N ASP A 243 -16.84 -1.30 -2.51
CA ASP A 243 -15.71 -1.75 -3.30
C ASP A 243 -14.49 -2.00 -2.39
N VAL A 244 -14.12 -3.27 -2.27
CA VAL A 244 -13.02 -3.72 -1.41
C VAL A 244 -11.73 -4.01 -2.19
N SER A 245 -11.62 -3.63 -3.47
CA SER A 245 -10.44 -3.85 -4.31
C SER A 245 -9.16 -3.24 -3.72
N GLY A 246 -9.25 -2.03 -3.15
CA GLY A 246 -8.17 -1.37 -2.41
C GLY A 246 -8.19 -1.61 -0.90
N SER A 247 -9.09 -2.48 -0.41
CA SER A 247 -9.30 -2.72 1.03
C SER A 247 -8.62 -3.98 1.51
N VAL A 248 -8.16 -3.96 2.76
CA VAL A 248 -7.60 -5.14 3.43
C VAL A 248 -8.67 -6.06 4.02
N VAL A 249 -9.95 -5.69 3.97
CA VAL A 249 -11.10 -6.49 4.45
C VAL A 249 -12.10 -6.73 3.31
N PRO A 250 -12.92 -7.79 3.35
CA PRO A 250 -12.86 -8.90 4.30
C PRO A 250 -11.62 -9.78 4.04
N LYS A 251 -11.21 -10.54 5.04
CA LYS A 251 -10.05 -11.44 4.96
C LYS A 251 -10.50 -12.78 4.39
N PRO A 252 -9.95 -13.25 3.26
CA PRO A 252 -10.22 -14.60 2.80
C PRO A 252 -9.63 -15.63 3.75
N VAL A 253 -10.38 -16.68 4.03
CA VAL A 253 -9.93 -17.80 4.87
C VAL A 253 -10.36 -19.12 4.25
N LEU A 254 -9.38 -19.99 4.01
CA LEU A 254 -9.65 -21.38 3.65
C LEU A 254 -9.69 -22.22 4.91
N VAL A 255 -10.77 -22.97 5.11
CA VAL A 255 -10.93 -23.87 6.25
C VAL A 255 -10.95 -25.34 5.84
N SER A 256 -10.39 -26.21 6.67
CA SER A 256 -10.50 -27.66 6.54
C SER A 256 -10.53 -28.34 7.91
N ALA A 257 -10.82 -29.64 7.94
CA ALA A 257 -10.85 -30.41 9.17
C ALA A 257 -9.51 -30.31 9.94
N GLY A 258 -9.59 -30.16 11.26
CA GLY A 258 -8.43 -30.21 12.14
C GLY A 258 -8.02 -31.63 12.52
N ASP A 259 -7.12 -31.75 13.50
CA ASP A 259 -6.56 -33.02 13.97
C ASP A 259 -7.44 -33.71 15.04
N ALA A 260 -8.40 -32.99 15.60
CA ALA A 260 -9.35 -33.43 16.63
C ALA A 260 -10.75 -32.80 16.42
N PRO A 261 -11.83 -33.36 17.03
CA PRO A 261 -13.19 -32.85 16.87
C PRO A 261 -13.40 -31.39 17.31
N ASN A 262 -12.56 -30.88 18.21
CA ASN A 262 -12.57 -29.49 18.67
C ASN A 262 -11.55 -28.61 17.94
N SER A 263 -10.99 -29.06 16.81
CA SER A 263 -10.00 -28.31 16.05
C SER A 263 -10.39 -28.11 14.59
N ILE A 264 -9.95 -26.98 14.03
CA ILE A 264 -10.15 -26.61 12.64
C ILE A 264 -8.82 -26.11 12.04
N THR A 265 -8.54 -26.47 10.80
CA THR A 265 -7.37 -25.95 10.08
C THR A 265 -7.77 -24.68 9.32
N SER A 266 -6.92 -23.65 9.40
CA SER A 266 -7.13 -22.37 8.74
C SER A 266 -5.91 -21.95 7.90
N ARG A 267 -6.18 -21.42 6.71
CA ARG A 267 -5.24 -20.64 5.89
C ARG A 267 -5.82 -19.25 5.69
N TYR A 268 -5.24 -18.28 6.39
CA TYR A 268 -5.73 -16.92 6.49
C TYR A 268 -4.96 -16.00 5.55
N PHE A 269 -5.65 -15.21 4.73
CA PHE A 269 -5.03 -14.32 3.75
C PHE A 269 -5.10 -12.85 4.16
N THR A 270 -4.04 -12.11 3.84
CA THR A 270 -3.96 -10.65 4.01
C THR A 270 -3.95 -9.92 2.66
N PRO A 271 -5.12 -9.54 2.15
CA PRO A 271 -6.05 -10.44 1.44
C PRO A 271 -5.44 -11.18 0.23
N HIS A 272 -4.27 -10.77 -0.27
CA HIS A 272 -3.64 -11.34 -1.47
C HIS A 272 -2.47 -12.29 -1.17
N LYS A 273 -2.07 -12.42 0.09
CA LYS A 273 -0.98 -13.27 0.53
C LYS A 273 -1.39 -14.14 1.71
N CYS A 274 -1.02 -15.42 1.70
CA CYS A 274 -1.24 -16.32 2.82
C CYS A 274 -0.36 -15.90 4.01
N HIS A 275 -0.99 -15.75 5.17
CA HIS A 275 -0.29 -15.43 6.40
C HIS A 275 0.55 -16.62 6.88
N ALA A 276 1.79 -16.36 7.30
CA ALA A 276 2.73 -17.41 7.71
C ALA A 276 2.38 -18.09 9.06
N SER A 277 1.48 -17.49 9.82
CA SER A 277 0.87 -18.00 11.06
C SER A 277 -0.63 -17.69 11.03
N HIS A 278 -1.16 -16.92 11.97
CA HIS A 278 -2.56 -16.45 11.94
C HIS A 278 -2.73 -15.13 12.71
N ALA A 279 -3.71 -14.32 12.32
CA ALA A 279 -4.13 -13.16 13.10
C ALA A 279 -5.03 -13.59 14.28
N VAL A 280 -4.89 -12.95 15.45
CA VAL A 280 -5.75 -13.23 16.62
C VAL A 280 -7.23 -13.01 16.32
N THR A 281 -7.56 -11.87 15.72
CA THR A 281 -8.95 -11.53 15.39
C THR A 281 -9.51 -12.45 14.31
N GLY A 282 -8.69 -12.85 13.35
CA GLY A 282 -9.06 -13.90 12.40
C GLY A 282 -9.32 -15.26 13.09
N ALA A 283 -8.50 -15.63 14.09
CA ALA A 283 -8.66 -16.91 14.79
C ALA A 283 -9.96 -16.93 15.61
N ILE A 284 -10.33 -15.80 16.21
CA ILE A 284 -11.65 -15.62 16.84
C ILE A 284 -12.75 -15.84 15.79
N GLY A 285 -12.72 -15.15 14.66
CA GLY A 285 -13.76 -15.31 13.64
C GLY A 285 -13.88 -16.74 13.10
N VAL A 286 -12.75 -17.44 12.91
CA VAL A 286 -12.73 -18.86 12.53
C VAL A 286 -13.31 -19.75 13.63
N ALA A 287 -12.88 -19.57 14.89
CA ALA A 287 -13.36 -20.35 16.02
C ALA A 287 -14.87 -20.12 16.27
N THR A 288 -15.32 -18.87 16.18
CA THR A 288 -16.74 -18.48 16.26
C THR A 288 -17.56 -19.16 15.17
N ALA A 289 -17.11 -19.11 13.90
CA ALA A 289 -17.81 -19.80 12.82
C ALA A 289 -17.79 -21.33 12.99
N PHE A 290 -16.70 -21.91 13.50
CA PHE A 290 -16.57 -23.34 13.78
C PHE A 290 -17.48 -23.80 14.93
N ALA A 291 -17.68 -22.95 15.94
CA ALA A 291 -18.51 -23.20 17.10
C ALA A 291 -20.00 -23.18 16.74
N LEU A 292 -20.41 -22.20 15.93
CA LEU A 292 -21.79 -22.02 15.48
C LEU A 292 -22.18 -23.08 14.44
N PRO A 293 -23.42 -23.60 14.48
CA PRO A 293 -23.93 -24.45 13.41
C PRO A 293 -24.27 -23.64 12.15
N GLY A 294 -24.35 -24.32 11.00
CA GLY A 294 -24.83 -23.73 9.75
C GLY A 294 -23.83 -22.79 9.05
N THR A 295 -22.54 -22.87 9.33
CA THR A 295 -21.46 -22.17 8.59
C THR A 295 -20.67 -23.18 7.75
N VAL A 296 -19.89 -22.71 6.78
CA VAL A 296 -18.97 -23.58 6.02
C VAL A 296 -17.86 -24.18 6.89
N ALA A 297 -17.57 -23.52 8.01
CA ALA A 297 -16.59 -23.95 8.98
C ALA A 297 -17.17 -24.93 10.00
N SER A 298 -18.49 -24.98 10.22
CA SER A 298 -19.14 -25.65 11.35
C SER A 298 -18.59 -27.05 11.64
N GLY A 299 -18.26 -27.27 12.92
CA GLY A 299 -17.88 -28.58 13.44
C GLY A 299 -19.07 -29.40 13.92
N VAL A 300 -18.79 -30.28 14.89
CA VAL A 300 -19.82 -31.01 15.64
C VAL A 300 -20.76 -30.02 16.33
N ALA A 301 -22.06 -30.32 16.36
CA ALA A 301 -23.04 -29.50 17.06
C ALA A 301 -22.68 -29.37 18.55
N ARG A 302 -22.78 -28.15 19.09
CA ARG A 302 -22.37 -27.82 20.47
C ARG A 302 -23.56 -27.30 21.28
N PRO A 303 -23.71 -27.72 22.55
CA PRO A 303 -24.70 -27.15 23.46
C PRO A 303 -24.31 -25.73 23.91
N PRO A 304 -25.20 -24.98 24.58
CA PRO A 304 -24.83 -23.75 25.27
C PRO A 304 -23.69 -23.98 26.27
N GLY A 305 -22.84 -22.97 26.47
CA GLY A 305 -21.69 -23.00 27.37
C GLY A 305 -20.37 -22.71 26.68
N ARG A 306 -19.27 -22.93 27.41
CA ARG A 306 -17.90 -22.63 26.97
C ARG A 306 -17.26 -23.82 26.27
N HIS A 307 -16.65 -23.55 25.13
CA HIS A 307 -16.06 -24.56 24.26
C HIS A 307 -14.59 -24.23 23.96
N PRO A 308 -13.63 -25.03 24.42
CA PRO A 308 -12.23 -24.87 24.05
C PRO A 308 -12.00 -25.43 22.64
N LEU A 309 -11.62 -24.54 21.73
CA LEU A 309 -11.41 -24.81 20.31
C LEU A 309 -9.98 -24.53 19.91
N VAL A 310 -9.48 -25.25 18.91
CA VAL A 310 -8.12 -25.11 18.40
C VAL A 310 -8.15 -24.71 16.94
N VAL A 311 -7.52 -23.58 16.60
CA VAL A 311 -7.32 -23.13 15.22
C VAL A 311 -5.90 -23.46 14.80
N LEU A 312 -5.73 -24.51 14.00
CA LEU A 312 -4.45 -24.91 13.43
C LEU A 312 -4.09 -23.99 12.26
N HIS A 313 -2.84 -23.53 12.21
CA HIS A 313 -2.32 -22.61 11.22
C HIS A 313 -0.91 -23.02 10.77
N PRO A 314 -0.32 -22.43 9.73
CA PRO A 314 0.95 -22.92 9.17
C PRO A 314 2.13 -23.01 10.17
N ALA A 315 2.15 -22.16 11.19
CA ALA A 315 3.21 -22.14 12.20
C ALA A 315 2.88 -22.89 13.52
N GLY A 316 1.77 -23.65 13.61
CA GLY A 316 1.30 -24.25 14.86
C GLY A 316 -0.21 -24.06 15.11
N GLN A 317 -0.61 -23.65 16.30
CA GLN A 317 -2.02 -23.52 16.70
C GLN A 317 -2.33 -22.30 17.56
N ILE A 318 -3.61 -21.95 17.61
CA ILE A 318 -4.18 -20.96 18.53
C ILE A 318 -5.37 -21.59 19.24
N ASP A 319 -5.33 -21.59 20.57
CA ASP A 319 -6.45 -22.03 21.40
C ASP A 319 -7.40 -20.84 21.64
N VAL A 320 -8.70 -21.07 21.42
CA VAL A 320 -9.77 -20.09 21.60
C VAL A 320 -10.91 -20.76 22.37
N GLU A 321 -11.32 -20.19 23.50
CA GLU A 321 -12.54 -20.57 24.20
C GLU A 321 -13.71 -19.72 23.67
N VAL A 322 -14.72 -20.35 23.10
CA VAL A 322 -15.93 -19.66 22.60
C VAL A 322 -17.10 -20.02 23.50
N GLU A 323 -17.79 -19.02 24.04
CA GLU A 323 -19.00 -19.18 24.84
C GLU A 323 -20.24 -18.98 23.97
N LEU A 324 -21.08 -20.01 23.91
CA LEU A 324 -22.32 -20.00 23.16
C LEU A 324 -23.51 -19.92 24.10
N ASP A 325 -24.57 -19.25 23.65
CA ASP A 325 -25.91 -19.38 24.19
C ASP A 325 -26.86 -19.91 23.12
N GLY A 326 -27.95 -20.56 23.53
CA GLY A 326 -28.93 -21.17 22.61
C GLY A 326 -28.41 -22.40 21.84
N THR A 327 -29.24 -22.90 20.93
CA THR A 327 -28.94 -24.08 20.10
C THR A 327 -29.44 -23.90 18.67
N GLY A 328 -28.86 -24.65 17.74
CA GLY A 328 -29.25 -24.61 16.32
C GLY A 328 -29.13 -23.20 15.73
N ASP A 329 -30.14 -22.78 14.96
CA ASP A 329 -30.18 -21.48 14.30
C ASP A 329 -30.30 -20.30 15.29
N ALA A 330 -30.78 -20.56 16.50
CA ALA A 330 -30.87 -19.57 17.57
C ALA A 330 -29.56 -19.41 18.36
N ALA A 331 -28.53 -20.22 18.08
CA ALA A 331 -27.26 -20.13 18.80
C ALA A 331 -26.56 -18.78 18.53
N THR A 332 -26.12 -18.10 19.61
CA THR A 332 -25.38 -16.84 19.56
C THR A 332 -24.06 -16.97 20.30
N VAL A 333 -23.08 -16.13 19.95
CA VAL A 333 -21.82 -16.05 20.69
C VAL A 333 -21.93 -14.98 21.76
N GLN A 334 -21.56 -15.35 22.98
CA GLN A 334 -21.53 -14.43 24.13
C GLN A 334 -20.14 -13.87 24.34
N SER A 335 -19.11 -14.71 24.21
CA SER A 335 -17.72 -14.29 24.36
C SER A 335 -16.78 -15.17 23.54
N ALA A 336 -15.60 -14.64 23.19
CA ALA A 336 -14.48 -15.44 22.72
C ALA A 336 -13.19 -15.01 23.41
N ALA A 337 -12.56 -15.96 24.09
CA ALA A 337 -11.36 -15.74 24.87
C ALA A 337 -10.16 -16.50 24.30
N LEU A 338 -8.97 -15.94 24.40
CA LEU A 338 -7.73 -16.64 24.06
C LEU A 338 -6.55 -16.18 24.91
N VAL A 339 -5.55 -17.05 25.02
CA VAL A 339 -4.31 -16.74 25.74
C VAL A 339 -3.28 -16.17 24.77
N ARG A 340 -2.67 -15.06 25.18
CA ARG A 340 -1.47 -14.49 24.58
C ARG A 340 -0.38 -14.36 25.63
N THR A 341 0.79 -13.90 25.20
CA THR A 341 1.85 -13.50 26.11
C THR A 341 2.43 -12.18 25.63
N ALA A 342 2.88 -11.35 26.56
CA ALA A 342 3.54 -10.07 26.27
C ALA A 342 4.89 -10.02 26.99
N ARG A 343 5.77 -9.12 26.56
CA ARG A 343 7.03 -8.83 27.25
C ARG A 343 7.48 -7.40 26.98
N LYS A 344 7.77 -6.64 28.03
CA LYS A 344 8.51 -5.38 27.91
C LYS A 344 9.95 -5.66 27.45
N ILE A 345 10.37 -5.01 26.37
CA ILE A 345 11.72 -5.15 25.79
C ILE A 345 12.61 -4.00 26.25
N MET A 346 12.12 -2.77 26.11
CA MET A 346 12.86 -1.55 26.42
C MET A 346 11.88 -0.48 26.90
N HIS A 347 12.34 0.39 27.80
CA HIS A 347 11.63 1.61 28.20
C HIS A 347 12.66 2.75 28.27
N GLY A 348 12.36 3.87 27.63
CA GLY A 348 13.21 5.05 27.69
C GLY A 348 12.64 6.22 26.90
N MET A 349 13.52 7.14 26.51
CA MET A 349 13.19 8.25 25.63
C MET A 349 13.54 7.89 24.19
N LEU A 350 12.59 8.06 23.29
CA LEU A 350 12.75 7.94 21.85
C LEU A 350 12.97 9.32 21.25
N HIS A 351 14.05 9.46 20.48
CA HIS A 351 14.34 10.67 19.72
C HIS A 351 13.77 10.53 18.32
N LEU A 352 12.85 11.45 17.98
CA LEU A 352 12.19 11.52 16.70
C LEU A 352 12.99 12.43 15.77
N PRO A 353 13.21 12.04 14.51
CA PRO A 353 13.89 12.90 13.55
C PRO A 353 13.09 14.17 13.29
N GLY A 354 13.74 15.33 13.29
CA GLY A 354 13.04 16.61 13.04
C GLY A 354 12.38 16.69 11.67
N TYR A 355 12.86 15.92 10.69
CA TYR A 355 12.38 15.95 9.31
C TYR A 355 10.97 15.35 9.13
N VAL A 356 10.44 14.60 10.10
CA VAL A 356 9.07 14.08 10.00
C VAL A 356 8.03 15.13 10.39
N PHE A 357 8.41 16.21 11.06
CA PHE A 357 7.45 17.23 11.49
C PHE A 357 7.43 18.41 10.53
N PRO A 358 6.25 18.92 10.15
CA PRO A 358 6.15 20.16 9.41
C PRO A 358 6.79 21.30 10.24
N PRO A 359 7.49 22.26 9.60
CA PRO A 359 8.12 23.36 10.33
C PRO A 359 7.06 24.18 11.07
N ALA A 360 7.34 24.54 12.33
CA ALA A 360 6.45 25.38 13.13
C ALA A 360 6.27 26.76 12.46
N PRO A 361 5.05 27.33 12.44
CA PRO A 361 4.86 28.70 12.00
C PRO A 361 5.65 29.64 12.92
N ALA A 362 6.51 30.48 12.34
CA ALA A 362 7.29 31.45 13.10
C ALA A 362 6.35 32.34 13.94
N ALA A 363 6.58 32.39 15.25
CA ALA A 363 5.90 33.30 16.16
C ALA A 363 6.15 34.74 15.68
N ASN A 364 5.09 35.38 15.22
CA ASN A 364 5.13 36.73 14.68
C ASN A 364 4.98 37.70 15.86
N ASP A 365 6.07 37.96 16.59
CA ASP A 365 6.12 39.08 17.54
C ASP A 365 5.91 40.37 16.75
N ALA A 366 4.78 41.03 17.01
CA ALA A 366 4.36 42.22 16.32
C ALA A 366 5.30 43.39 16.65
N VAL A 367 6.11 43.78 15.67
CA VAL A 367 6.61 45.14 15.52
C VAL A 367 5.91 45.74 14.30
N PRO A 368 5.24 46.91 14.40
CA PRO A 368 4.67 47.55 13.23
C PRO A 368 5.82 48.14 12.40
N GLY A 369 6.21 47.45 11.34
CA GLY A 369 7.26 47.89 10.45
C GLY A 369 7.16 47.20 9.08
N VAL A 370 6.60 47.95 8.12
CA VAL A 370 6.80 47.85 6.66
C VAL A 370 6.60 46.46 6.03
N MET A 371 5.58 46.35 5.16
CA MET A 371 5.39 45.20 4.27
C MET A 371 6.64 44.96 3.40
N ALA A 372 7.50 44.03 3.83
CA ALA A 372 8.48 43.39 2.98
C ALA A 372 7.82 42.17 2.32
N GLN A 373 7.93 42.08 1.00
CA GLN A 373 7.51 40.91 0.23
C GLN A 373 8.16 39.66 0.81
N ARG A 374 7.32 38.77 1.34
CA ARG A 374 7.72 37.57 2.05
C ARG A 374 8.34 36.60 1.02
N GLN A 375 9.66 36.45 1.04
CA GLN A 375 10.46 35.77 0.01
C GLN A 375 10.09 34.27 -0.08
N PHE A 376 9.81 33.76 -1.28
CA PHE A 376 9.58 32.33 -1.54
C PHE A 376 10.92 31.57 -1.62
N PRO A 377 11.00 30.29 -1.22
CA PRO A 377 10.00 29.51 -0.47
C PRO A 377 10.11 29.72 1.05
N GLN A 378 8.98 29.63 1.74
CA GLN A 378 8.88 29.89 3.20
C GLN A 378 8.78 28.61 4.03
N ARG A 379 8.49 27.49 3.37
CA ARG A 379 8.39 26.15 3.94
C ARG A 379 8.87 25.15 2.91
N GLU A 380 8.84 23.87 3.27
CA GLU A 380 9.17 22.80 2.34
C GLU A 380 8.29 22.81 1.07
N VAL A 381 8.90 22.40 -0.03
CA VAL A 381 8.23 22.25 -1.33
C VAL A 381 8.01 20.76 -1.58
N HIS A 382 6.79 20.38 -1.92
CA HIS A 382 6.39 19.02 -2.23
C HIS A 382 6.33 18.84 -3.74
N VAL A 383 7.04 17.84 -4.28
CA VAL A 383 6.94 17.40 -5.67
C VAL A 383 6.10 16.13 -5.69
N ILE A 384 4.87 16.26 -6.18
CA ILE A 384 3.91 15.18 -6.29
C ILE A 384 4.21 14.38 -7.56
N VAL A 385 4.45 13.08 -7.41
CA VAL A 385 4.75 12.15 -8.50
C VAL A 385 3.53 11.25 -8.75
N PRO A 386 3.02 11.17 -10.00
CA PRO A 386 1.76 10.49 -10.33
C PRO A 386 1.85 8.95 -10.38
N THR A 387 2.95 8.37 -9.91
CA THR A 387 3.23 6.94 -10.01
C THR A 387 3.72 6.38 -8.68
N SER A 388 3.57 5.08 -8.50
CA SER A 388 4.09 4.34 -7.34
C SER A 388 5.59 4.59 -7.15
N ALA A 389 6.03 4.58 -5.89
CA ALA A 389 7.44 4.74 -5.53
C ALA A 389 8.31 3.63 -6.16
N GLY A 390 9.58 3.95 -6.42
CA GLY A 390 10.55 3.02 -7.01
C GLY A 390 10.52 2.91 -8.53
N GLY A 391 9.58 3.58 -9.22
CA GLY A 391 9.56 3.68 -10.68
C GLY A 391 10.51 4.72 -11.26
N GLY A 392 10.59 4.77 -12.60
CA GLY A 392 11.45 5.73 -13.32
C GLY A 392 11.13 7.20 -12.97
N ASN A 393 9.85 7.57 -12.94
CA ASN A 393 9.40 8.93 -12.58
C ASN A 393 9.82 9.31 -11.16
N ASP A 394 9.62 8.41 -10.19
CA ASP A 394 10.01 8.61 -8.79
C ASP A 394 11.53 8.78 -8.67
N THR A 395 12.29 7.90 -9.31
CA THR A 395 13.76 7.95 -9.31
C THR A 395 14.30 9.25 -9.91
N MET A 396 13.67 9.73 -10.99
CA MET A 396 14.01 11.00 -11.64
C MET A 396 13.67 12.19 -10.74
N ALA A 397 12.47 12.22 -10.16
CA ALA A 397 12.06 13.26 -9.21
C ALA A 397 13.00 13.31 -8.01
N ARG A 398 13.30 12.16 -7.39
CA ARG A 398 14.26 12.05 -6.27
C ARG A 398 15.65 12.53 -6.66
N THR A 399 16.07 12.31 -7.90
CA THR A 399 17.36 12.81 -8.40
C THR A 399 17.38 14.32 -8.51
N LEU A 400 16.30 14.95 -8.98
CA LEU A 400 16.19 16.40 -9.06
C LEU A 400 16.15 17.06 -7.69
N VAL A 401 15.29 16.57 -6.78
CA VAL A 401 15.03 17.25 -5.51
C VAL A 401 16.26 17.31 -4.60
N ARG A 402 17.21 16.36 -4.75
CA ARG A 402 18.50 16.37 -4.03
C ARG A 402 19.27 17.69 -4.21
N LYS A 403 19.22 18.30 -5.39
CA LYS A 403 19.87 19.61 -5.65
C LYS A 403 18.89 20.78 -5.67
N LEU A 404 17.61 20.52 -5.91
CA LEU A 404 16.60 21.58 -5.93
C LEU A 404 16.45 22.24 -4.55
N GLY A 405 16.47 21.46 -3.46
CA GLY A 405 16.34 22.00 -2.11
C GLY A 405 17.41 23.00 -1.72
N PRO A 406 18.72 22.66 -1.84
CA PRO A 406 19.80 23.61 -1.62
C PRO A 406 19.70 24.90 -2.45
N LEU A 407 19.28 24.81 -3.72
CA LEU A 407 19.11 25.98 -4.60
C LEU A 407 17.91 26.85 -4.21
N LEU A 408 16.86 26.26 -3.63
CA LEU A 408 15.70 26.97 -3.14
C LEU A 408 15.85 27.44 -1.69
N GLY A 409 16.89 26.98 -0.97
CA GLY A 409 17.10 27.28 0.44
C GLY A 409 16.07 26.62 1.38
N GLN A 410 15.34 25.61 0.89
CA GLN A 410 14.31 24.89 1.65
C GLN A 410 14.33 23.39 1.31
N SER A 411 13.76 22.56 2.18
CA SER A 411 13.57 21.14 1.89
C SER A 411 12.66 20.96 0.67
N VAL A 412 12.98 19.99 -0.19
CA VAL A 412 12.11 19.56 -1.28
C VAL A 412 11.87 18.06 -1.16
N VAL A 413 10.62 17.67 -0.98
CA VAL A 413 10.19 16.29 -0.69
C VAL A 413 9.44 15.71 -1.88
N VAL A 414 9.60 14.41 -2.13
CA VAL A 414 8.83 13.68 -3.15
C VAL A 414 7.69 12.90 -2.49
N ASP A 415 6.45 13.18 -2.91
CA ASP A 415 5.23 12.48 -2.49
C ASP A 415 4.67 11.69 -3.69
N ASN A 416 4.57 10.37 -3.57
CA ASN A 416 4.07 9.49 -4.62
C ASN A 416 2.56 9.26 -4.45
N ARG A 417 1.77 9.80 -5.39
CA ARG A 417 0.31 9.62 -5.44
C ARG A 417 -0.07 8.87 -6.70
N ALA A 418 -0.04 7.55 -6.61
CA ALA A 418 -0.42 6.65 -7.69
C ALA A 418 -1.94 6.49 -7.81
N GLY A 419 -2.40 6.05 -8.99
CA GLY A 419 -3.79 5.70 -9.26
C GLY A 419 -4.45 6.58 -10.32
N ALA A 420 -5.52 6.06 -10.93
CA ALA A 420 -6.24 6.67 -12.06
C ALA A 420 -5.30 7.23 -13.16
N ASN A 421 -4.23 6.49 -13.47
CA ASN A 421 -3.22 6.85 -14.47
C ASN A 421 -2.54 8.22 -14.23
N GLY A 422 -2.47 8.64 -12.97
CA GLY A 422 -1.89 9.91 -12.53
C GLY A 422 -2.91 11.03 -12.31
N SER A 423 -4.20 10.79 -12.60
CA SER A 423 -5.24 11.81 -12.44
C SER A 423 -5.45 12.23 -10.99
N ILE A 424 -5.29 11.31 -10.03
CA ILE A 424 -5.37 11.62 -8.59
C ILE A 424 -4.32 12.66 -8.19
N ALA A 425 -3.08 12.52 -8.69
CA ALA A 425 -2.02 13.49 -8.43
C ALA A 425 -2.30 14.84 -9.09
N CYS A 426 -2.77 14.84 -10.34
CA CYS A 426 -3.15 16.06 -11.06
C CYS A 426 -4.27 16.81 -10.35
N GLU A 427 -5.36 16.14 -9.95
CA GLU A 427 -6.47 16.73 -9.22
C GLU A 427 -6.01 17.34 -7.89
N TYR A 428 -5.17 16.61 -7.15
CA TYR A 428 -4.61 17.09 -5.89
C TYR A 428 -3.76 18.37 -6.08
N VAL A 429 -2.89 18.40 -7.08
CA VAL A 429 -2.05 19.59 -7.32
C VAL A 429 -2.87 20.75 -7.90
N ALA A 430 -3.79 20.49 -8.83
CA ALA A 430 -4.68 21.50 -9.38
C ALA A 430 -5.51 22.21 -8.29
N ALA A 431 -5.94 21.46 -7.26
CA ALA A 431 -6.67 21.99 -6.11
C ALA A 431 -5.77 22.63 -5.02
N ALA A 432 -4.45 22.50 -5.11
CA ALA A 432 -3.53 23.00 -4.09
C ALA A 432 -3.47 24.54 -4.09
N GLN A 433 -2.98 25.11 -2.97
CA GLN A 433 -2.73 26.54 -2.90
C GLN A 433 -1.71 26.95 -3.98
N PRO A 434 -2.00 27.98 -4.78
CA PRO A 434 -1.12 28.43 -5.86
C PRO A 434 0.04 29.28 -5.31
N ASP A 435 0.82 28.73 -4.39
CA ASP A 435 1.91 29.43 -3.70
C ASP A 435 3.31 28.88 -4.05
N GLY A 436 3.37 27.84 -4.89
CA GLY A 436 4.59 27.19 -5.37
C GLY A 436 5.18 26.13 -4.44
N HIS A 437 4.52 25.78 -3.32
CA HIS A 437 5.00 24.73 -2.41
C HIS A 437 4.45 23.34 -2.72
N THR A 438 3.50 23.22 -3.65
CA THR A 438 3.01 21.93 -4.15
C THR A 438 3.17 21.92 -5.65
N LEU A 439 4.08 21.08 -6.14
CA LEU A 439 4.49 21.00 -7.53
C LEU A 439 4.09 19.64 -8.10
N MET A 440 3.74 19.59 -9.37
CA MET A 440 3.44 18.37 -10.09
C MET A 440 4.63 17.93 -10.91
N PHE A 441 5.11 16.70 -10.71
CA PHE A 441 5.97 16.01 -11.66
C PHE A 441 5.08 15.48 -12.80
N GLY A 442 4.95 16.28 -13.85
CA GLY A 442 4.15 15.93 -15.01
C GLY A 442 4.96 15.16 -16.06
N TYR A 443 4.26 14.40 -16.89
CA TYR A 443 4.86 13.69 -18.02
C TYR A 443 3.81 13.50 -19.11
N ILE A 444 4.25 12.96 -20.25
CA ILE A 444 3.42 12.80 -21.45
C ILE A 444 2.04 12.17 -21.21
N ALA A 445 1.90 11.23 -20.27
CA ALA A 445 0.59 10.62 -20.03
C ALA A 445 -0.38 11.56 -19.29
N THR A 446 0.06 12.28 -18.26
CA THR A 446 -0.82 13.15 -17.46
C THR A 446 -1.23 14.43 -18.20
N HIS A 447 -0.38 14.94 -19.09
CA HIS A 447 -0.61 16.24 -19.71
C HIS A 447 -0.81 16.16 -21.24
N GLY A 448 -0.73 14.97 -21.84
CA GLY A 448 -0.94 14.76 -23.28
C GLY A 448 -1.93 13.63 -23.57
N ILE A 449 -1.60 12.39 -23.18
CA ILE A 449 -2.37 11.20 -23.56
C ILE A 449 -3.72 11.11 -22.82
N ASN A 450 -3.73 11.14 -21.48
CA ASN A 450 -4.96 10.98 -20.70
C ASN A 450 -6.03 12.02 -21.06
N PRO A 451 -5.70 13.33 -21.19
CA PRO A 451 -6.70 14.34 -21.58
C PRO A 451 -7.28 14.13 -22.99
N ALA A 452 -6.53 13.50 -23.89
CA ALA A 452 -7.02 13.17 -25.23
C ALA A 452 -7.94 11.93 -25.24
N LEU A 453 -7.82 11.06 -24.24
CA LEU A 453 -8.56 9.80 -24.16
C LEU A 453 -9.88 9.88 -23.42
N GLN A 454 -9.95 10.67 -22.36
CA GLN A 454 -11.08 10.64 -21.43
C GLN A 454 -11.35 12.01 -20.85
N LYS A 455 -12.56 12.19 -20.35
CA LYS A 455 -12.92 13.39 -19.59
C LYS A 455 -12.31 13.30 -18.20
N LEU A 456 -11.48 14.28 -17.86
CA LEU A 456 -10.77 14.36 -16.58
C LEU A 456 -11.39 15.43 -15.69
N ARG A 457 -11.08 15.37 -14.39
CA ARG A 457 -11.45 16.39 -13.39
C ARG A 457 -10.44 17.53 -13.28
N TYR A 458 -9.47 17.56 -14.19
CA TYR A 458 -8.50 18.64 -14.34
C TYR A 458 -8.31 18.95 -15.82
N ASP A 459 -7.94 20.19 -16.12
CA ASP A 459 -7.46 20.62 -17.44
C ASP A 459 -5.92 20.62 -17.45
N PRO A 460 -5.26 19.89 -18.37
CA PRO A 460 -3.80 19.75 -18.39
C PRO A 460 -3.05 21.06 -18.69
N VAL A 461 -3.74 22.10 -19.17
CA VAL A 461 -3.16 23.41 -19.50
C VAL A 461 -3.70 24.48 -18.55
N ALA A 462 -5.01 24.59 -18.39
CA ALA A 462 -5.64 25.69 -17.66
C ALA A 462 -5.46 25.59 -16.13
N ASP A 463 -5.28 24.39 -15.58
CA ASP A 463 -5.13 24.18 -14.13
C ASP A 463 -3.66 24.16 -13.67
N PHE A 464 -2.71 24.28 -14.60
CA PHE A 464 -1.28 24.20 -14.31
C PHE A 464 -0.47 25.39 -14.85
N ALA A 465 0.45 25.90 -14.03
CA ALA A 465 1.48 26.84 -14.42
C ALA A 465 2.77 26.07 -14.79
N PRO A 466 3.26 26.14 -16.04
CA PRO A 466 4.47 25.44 -16.45
C PRO A 466 5.70 26.01 -15.73
N ILE A 467 6.53 25.13 -15.15
CA ILE A 467 7.82 25.54 -14.58
C ILE A 467 8.94 25.29 -15.57
N GLY A 468 9.07 24.06 -16.08
CA GLY A 468 10.12 23.75 -17.04
C GLY A 468 10.20 22.27 -17.39
N LEU A 469 10.71 22.00 -18.58
CA LEU A 469 11.02 20.66 -19.06
C LEU A 469 12.21 20.10 -18.27
N ILE A 470 12.14 18.81 -17.94
CA ILE A 470 13.22 18.06 -17.29
C ILE A 470 14.05 17.35 -18.36
N GLY A 471 13.38 16.67 -19.28
CA GLY A 471 14.04 15.92 -20.34
C GLY A 471 13.13 14.92 -21.03
N TYR A 472 13.76 14.07 -21.82
CA TYR A 472 13.12 13.03 -22.62
C TYR A 472 13.73 11.66 -22.30
N SER A 473 12.94 10.60 -22.35
CA SER A 473 13.45 9.23 -22.40
C SER A 473 12.87 8.49 -23.60
N PRO A 474 13.71 7.86 -24.45
CA PRO A 474 13.26 7.03 -25.55
C PRO A 474 12.42 5.85 -25.05
N THR A 475 11.45 5.40 -25.85
CA THR A 475 10.72 4.16 -25.58
C THR A 475 11.34 3.01 -26.36
N LEU A 476 11.43 1.83 -25.75
CA LEU A 476 11.98 0.62 -26.37
C LEU A 476 10.92 -0.46 -26.45
N LEU A 477 10.96 -1.32 -27.47
CA LEU A 477 10.35 -2.64 -27.43
C LEU A 477 11.31 -3.59 -26.72
N VAL A 478 10.91 -4.13 -25.57
CA VAL A 478 11.72 -5.07 -24.80
C VAL A 478 11.00 -6.40 -24.57
N VAL A 479 11.80 -7.45 -24.42
CA VAL A 479 11.38 -8.82 -24.12
C VAL A 479 12.30 -9.44 -23.07
N PRO A 480 11.85 -10.50 -22.34
CA PRO A 480 12.74 -11.28 -21.49
C PRO A 480 13.87 -11.88 -22.32
N ALA A 481 15.10 -11.86 -21.78
CA ALA A 481 16.25 -12.47 -22.45
C ALA A 481 16.07 -13.98 -22.70
N THR A 482 15.24 -14.64 -21.88
CA THR A 482 14.91 -16.07 -21.97
C THR A 482 13.86 -16.40 -23.04
N LEU A 483 13.23 -15.41 -23.69
CA LEU A 483 12.19 -15.65 -24.70
C LEU A 483 12.73 -16.28 -25.99
N GLY A 484 14.05 -16.19 -26.25
CA GLY A 484 14.69 -16.80 -27.42
C GLY A 484 14.42 -16.08 -28.74
N VAL A 485 14.05 -14.79 -28.69
CA VAL A 485 13.91 -13.93 -29.87
C VAL A 485 15.05 -12.90 -29.92
N ASP A 486 15.54 -12.60 -31.13
CA ASP A 486 16.66 -11.69 -31.37
C ASP A 486 16.28 -10.45 -32.20
N SER A 487 15.12 -10.48 -32.84
CA SER A 487 14.63 -9.39 -33.70
C SER A 487 13.13 -9.15 -33.55
N VAL A 488 12.67 -7.99 -34.03
CA VAL A 488 11.23 -7.70 -34.15
C VAL A 488 10.54 -8.69 -35.07
N GLU A 489 11.20 -9.13 -36.14
CA GLU A 489 10.69 -10.14 -37.07
C GLU A 489 10.45 -11.48 -36.37
N ASP A 490 11.42 -11.94 -35.56
CA ASP A 490 11.28 -13.17 -34.77
C ASP A 490 10.11 -13.06 -33.79
N LEU A 491 9.97 -11.92 -33.11
CA LEU A 491 8.85 -11.68 -32.20
C LEU A 491 7.52 -11.71 -32.96
N VAL A 492 7.39 -11.01 -34.09
CA VAL A 492 6.15 -10.99 -34.89
C VAL A 492 5.81 -12.39 -35.41
N ARG A 493 6.79 -13.18 -35.86
CA ARG A 493 6.59 -14.58 -36.24
C ARG A 493 6.06 -15.40 -35.06
N LEU A 494 6.72 -15.30 -33.90
CA LEU A 494 6.31 -16.02 -32.69
C LEU A 494 4.89 -15.66 -32.24
N LEU A 495 4.52 -14.38 -32.32
CA LEU A 495 3.17 -13.91 -31.99
C LEU A 495 2.09 -14.41 -32.96
N ARG A 496 2.43 -14.61 -34.24
CA ARG A 496 1.53 -15.20 -35.24
C ARG A 496 1.37 -16.70 -35.07
N GLU A 497 2.42 -17.40 -34.66
CA GLU A 497 2.38 -18.85 -34.36
C GLU A 497 1.63 -19.16 -33.06
N SER A 498 1.57 -18.20 -32.12
CA SER A 498 0.94 -18.35 -30.81
C SER A 498 -0.10 -17.25 -30.50
N PRO A 499 -1.15 -17.10 -31.32
CA PRO A 499 -2.09 -15.99 -31.20
C PRO A 499 -2.79 -16.00 -29.82
N GLY A 500 -2.73 -14.88 -29.11
CA GLY A 500 -3.40 -14.70 -27.82
C GLY A 500 -2.81 -15.49 -26.65
N ARG A 501 -1.70 -16.21 -26.83
CA ARG A 501 -1.01 -16.94 -25.74
C ARG A 501 0.06 -16.13 -25.03
N MET A 502 0.46 -14.99 -25.61
CA MET A 502 1.45 -14.09 -25.04
C MET A 502 0.79 -12.79 -24.59
N SER A 503 1.41 -12.16 -23.61
CA SER A 503 0.94 -10.91 -23.04
C SER A 503 1.95 -9.78 -23.17
N TYR A 504 1.43 -8.55 -23.14
CA TYR A 504 2.23 -7.35 -22.95
C TYR A 504 1.94 -6.68 -21.61
N ALA A 505 2.95 -6.07 -21.02
CA ALA A 505 2.84 -5.36 -19.75
C ALA A 505 2.46 -3.89 -19.98
N SER A 506 1.32 -3.50 -19.43
CA SER A 506 0.80 -2.13 -19.38
C SER A 506 1.13 -1.53 -18.00
N ALA A 507 1.69 -0.32 -17.98
CA ALA A 507 1.92 0.41 -16.71
C ALA A 507 0.66 1.15 -16.22
N GLY A 508 -0.50 0.83 -16.78
CA GLY A 508 -1.78 1.51 -16.59
C GLY A 508 -2.36 1.94 -17.94
N GLU A 509 -3.69 2.00 -18.00
CA GLU A 509 -4.40 2.54 -19.16
C GLU A 509 -3.96 3.99 -19.42
N GLY A 510 -4.01 4.47 -20.66
CA GLY A 510 -3.53 5.83 -20.93
C GLY A 510 -2.00 6.05 -20.87
N THR A 511 -1.20 5.05 -20.49
CA THR A 511 0.26 5.19 -20.39
C THR A 511 0.99 4.86 -21.69
N VAL A 512 2.26 5.28 -21.78
CA VAL A 512 3.11 5.00 -22.94
C VAL A 512 3.31 3.50 -23.20
N PRO A 513 3.59 2.64 -22.20
CA PRO A 513 3.69 1.20 -22.45
C PRO A 513 2.43 0.59 -23.07
N HIS A 514 1.25 1.06 -22.63
CA HIS A 514 -0.03 0.64 -23.18
C HIS A 514 -0.20 1.05 -24.65
N PHE A 515 -0.03 2.35 -24.95
CA PHE A 515 -0.24 2.86 -26.30
C PHE A 515 0.73 2.29 -27.33
N ALA A 516 2.02 2.19 -26.98
CA ALA A 516 3.00 1.66 -27.91
C ALA A 516 2.71 0.18 -28.23
N ALA A 517 2.23 -0.58 -27.25
CA ALA A 517 1.80 -1.96 -27.46
C ALA A 517 0.56 -2.05 -28.36
N GLU A 518 -0.47 -1.22 -28.15
CA GLU A 518 -1.68 -1.22 -28.98
C GLU A 518 -1.38 -0.78 -30.42
N LEU A 519 -0.56 0.25 -30.62
CA LEU A 519 -0.11 0.66 -31.96
C LEU A 519 0.73 -0.45 -32.62
N PHE A 520 1.62 -1.11 -31.87
CA PHE A 520 2.39 -2.22 -32.39
C PHE A 520 1.50 -3.39 -32.82
N ARG A 521 0.49 -3.76 -32.01
CA ARG A 521 -0.49 -4.80 -32.36
C ARG A 521 -1.24 -4.45 -33.63
N LEU A 522 -1.73 -3.21 -33.74
CA LEU A 522 -2.45 -2.71 -34.91
C LEU A 522 -1.59 -2.80 -36.19
N GLN A 523 -0.33 -2.37 -36.11
CA GLN A 523 0.56 -2.31 -37.28
C GLN A 523 1.10 -3.68 -37.70
N THR A 524 1.25 -4.62 -36.75
CA THR A 524 1.78 -5.96 -37.03
C THR A 524 0.71 -7.02 -37.29
N GLY A 525 -0.55 -6.71 -36.94
CA GLY A 525 -1.66 -7.66 -36.90
C GLY A 525 -1.53 -8.72 -35.81
N SER A 526 -0.69 -8.48 -34.79
CA SER A 526 -0.42 -9.46 -33.73
C SER A 526 -1.46 -9.46 -32.62
N GLN A 527 -1.65 -10.61 -31.99
CA GLN A 527 -2.56 -10.79 -30.85
C GLN A 527 -1.78 -10.98 -29.56
N LEU A 528 -1.83 -9.97 -28.69
CA LEU A 528 -1.25 -9.98 -27.36
C LEU A 528 -2.35 -9.68 -26.33
N GLN A 529 -2.32 -10.38 -25.19
CA GLN A 529 -3.18 -10.06 -24.05
C GLN A 529 -2.58 -8.91 -23.23
N ARG A 530 -3.41 -7.93 -22.84
CA ARG A 530 -2.98 -6.86 -21.94
C ARG A 530 -2.92 -7.37 -20.51
N VAL A 531 -1.81 -7.12 -19.82
CA VAL A 531 -1.70 -7.28 -18.36
C VAL A 531 -1.42 -5.91 -17.76
N ASP A 532 -2.34 -5.41 -16.95
CA ASP A 532 -2.22 -4.10 -16.31
C ASP A 532 -1.50 -4.19 -14.97
N PHE A 533 -0.58 -3.26 -14.77
CA PHE A 533 0.17 -3.08 -13.54
C PHE A 533 -0.08 -1.68 -12.97
N SER A 534 0.10 -1.53 -11.66
CA SER A 534 -0.01 -0.24 -10.95
C SER A 534 1.14 0.75 -11.25
N GLY A 535 2.04 0.41 -12.18
CA GLY A 535 3.11 1.27 -12.65
C GLY A 535 4.19 0.50 -13.42
N ALA A 536 5.16 1.25 -13.97
CA ALA A 536 6.20 0.67 -14.82
C ALA A 536 7.19 -0.25 -14.06
N ALA A 537 7.38 -0.03 -12.76
CA ALA A 537 8.32 -0.81 -11.94
C ALA A 537 7.90 -2.28 -11.75
N PRO A 538 6.67 -2.59 -11.27
CA PRO A 538 6.22 -3.98 -11.21
C PRO A 538 6.07 -4.60 -12.62
N ALA A 539 5.62 -3.83 -13.61
CA ALA A 539 5.48 -4.29 -14.99
C ALA A 539 6.81 -4.80 -15.57
N ILE A 540 7.88 -4.01 -15.48
CA ILE A 540 9.16 -4.38 -16.07
C ILE A 540 9.84 -5.53 -15.32
N ALA A 541 9.59 -5.65 -14.02
CA ALA A 541 10.11 -6.75 -13.22
C ALA A 541 9.53 -8.09 -13.69
N ASP A 542 8.21 -8.15 -13.94
CA ASP A 542 7.54 -9.35 -14.43
C ASP A 542 7.97 -9.71 -15.86
N VAL A 543 8.22 -8.71 -16.70
CA VAL A 543 8.77 -8.94 -18.05
C VAL A 543 10.18 -9.49 -17.95
N ALA A 544 11.02 -8.94 -17.07
CA ALA A 544 12.38 -9.43 -16.85
C ALA A 544 12.43 -10.84 -16.26
N ASN A 545 11.38 -11.26 -15.55
CA ASN A 545 11.24 -12.61 -15.00
C ASN A 545 10.55 -13.59 -15.97
N GLY A 546 10.13 -13.13 -17.15
CA GLY A 546 9.48 -13.96 -18.17
C GLY A 546 7.98 -14.22 -17.95
N LEU A 547 7.38 -13.61 -16.93
CA LEU A 547 5.95 -13.76 -16.62
C LEU A 547 5.08 -13.06 -17.68
N VAL A 548 5.57 -11.96 -18.24
CA VAL A 548 4.98 -11.23 -19.36
C VAL A 548 6.02 -11.09 -20.47
N GLN A 549 5.63 -11.20 -21.74
CA GLN A 549 6.60 -11.40 -22.82
C GLN A 549 7.05 -10.09 -23.49
N VAL A 550 6.20 -9.06 -23.49
CA VAL A 550 6.47 -7.81 -24.22
C VAL A 550 6.21 -6.60 -23.34
N MET A 551 7.04 -5.57 -23.45
CA MET A 551 6.74 -4.27 -22.86
C MET A 551 7.33 -3.14 -23.71
N PHE A 552 6.72 -1.96 -23.62
CA PHE A 552 7.25 -0.73 -24.19
C PHE A 552 7.68 0.30 -23.12
N PRO A 553 8.71 0.01 -22.30
CA PRO A 553 9.16 0.93 -21.25
C PRO A 553 9.98 2.09 -21.82
N SER A 554 10.19 3.13 -21.00
CA SER A 554 11.27 4.08 -21.25
C SER A 554 12.63 3.40 -21.09
N LEU A 555 13.65 3.88 -21.82
CA LEU A 555 15.03 3.46 -21.61
C LEU A 555 15.42 3.67 -20.15
N PHE A 556 14.98 4.78 -19.53
CA PHE A 556 15.19 5.05 -18.10
C PHE A 556 14.75 3.89 -17.19
N THR A 557 13.59 3.31 -17.49
CA THR A 557 13.06 2.18 -16.71
C THR A 557 13.76 0.86 -17.08
N ALA A 558 14.10 0.66 -18.35
CA ALA A 558 14.68 -0.58 -18.86
C ALA A 558 16.18 -0.74 -18.59
N GLN A 559 16.92 0.35 -18.47
CA GLN A 559 18.38 0.35 -18.46
C GLN A 559 19.00 -0.58 -17.39
N PRO A 560 18.51 -0.66 -16.13
CA PRO A 560 19.06 -1.58 -15.15
C PRO A 560 18.90 -3.07 -15.54
N TYR A 561 17.80 -3.39 -16.24
CA TYR A 561 17.48 -4.75 -16.67
C TYR A 561 18.22 -5.15 -17.95
N LEU A 562 18.42 -4.19 -18.86
CA LEU A 562 19.27 -4.36 -20.03
C LEU A 562 20.73 -4.59 -19.62
N ARG A 563 21.25 -3.79 -18.69
CA ARG A 563 22.62 -3.95 -18.16
C ARG A 563 22.84 -5.28 -17.45
N SER A 564 21.84 -5.78 -16.73
CA SER A 564 21.92 -7.09 -16.07
C SER A 564 21.67 -8.28 -17.01
N GLY A 565 21.37 -8.03 -18.29
CA GLY A 565 21.13 -9.08 -19.28
C GLY A 565 19.79 -9.83 -19.10
N ARG A 566 18.89 -9.32 -18.24
CA ARG A 566 17.58 -9.94 -18.01
C ARG A 566 16.54 -9.55 -19.06
N LEU A 567 16.72 -8.39 -19.68
CA LEU A 567 15.93 -7.95 -20.82
C LEU A 567 16.79 -7.82 -22.06
N LYS A 568 16.14 -7.97 -23.22
CA LYS A 568 16.68 -7.62 -24.53
C LYS A 568 15.82 -6.52 -25.14
N ALA A 569 16.46 -5.47 -25.65
CA ALA A 569 15.80 -4.45 -26.45
C ALA A 569 15.82 -4.88 -27.92
N LEU A 570 14.65 -5.02 -28.53
CA LEU A 570 14.52 -5.44 -29.94
C LEU A 570 14.45 -4.25 -30.89
N ALA A 571 13.86 -3.14 -30.45
CA ALA A 571 13.76 -1.93 -31.24
C ALA A 571 13.55 -0.68 -30.39
N VAL A 572 13.88 0.48 -30.96
CA VAL A 572 13.54 1.81 -30.45
C VAL A 572 12.23 2.26 -31.07
N ALA A 573 11.25 2.63 -30.26
CA ALA A 573 9.98 3.24 -30.69
C ALA A 573 10.15 4.76 -30.87
N GLY A 574 11.11 5.15 -31.70
CA GLY A 574 11.51 6.54 -31.94
C GLY A 574 12.04 6.72 -33.37
N PRO A 575 12.24 7.97 -33.80
CA PRO A 575 12.60 8.28 -35.19
C PRO A 575 14.02 7.87 -35.57
N THR A 576 14.91 7.69 -34.58
CA THR A 576 16.33 7.36 -34.79
C THR A 576 16.81 6.34 -33.76
N ARG A 577 17.86 5.59 -34.11
CA ARG A 577 18.60 4.74 -33.15
C ARG A 577 19.18 5.56 -32.02
N LEU A 578 19.49 4.88 -30.91
CA LEU A 578 20.09 5.52 -29.74
C LEU A 578 21.61 5.34 -29.77
N PRO A 579 22.41 6.39 -29.54
CA PRO A 579 23.87 6.26 -29.46
C PRO A 579 24.33 5.24 -28.40
N ALA A 580 23.57 5.08 -27.32
CA ALA A 580 23.84 4.11 -26.27
C ALA A 580 23.51 2.65 -26.65
N LEU A 581 22.75 2.44 -27.74
CA LEU A 581 22.32 1.14 -28.25
C LEU A 581 22.40 1.15 -29.80
N PRO A 582 23.60 1.29 -30.39
CA PRO A 582 23.75 1.53 -31.84
C PRO A 582 23.27 0.34 -32.69
N ASP A 583 23.34 -0.88 -32.13
CA ASP A 583 22.95 -2.12 -32.80
C ASP A 583 21.43 -2.37 -32.73
N VAL A 584 20.70 -1.66 -31.87
CA VAL A 584 19.24 -1.80 -31.75
C VAL A 584 18.58 -0.92 -32.82
N PRO A 585 17.85 -1.50 -33.79
CA PRO A 585 17.19 -0.73 -34.84
C PRO A 585 16.00 0.07 -34.30
N THR A 586 15.48 1.00 -35.10
CA THR A 586 14.14 1.56 -34.81
C THR A 586 13.05 0.59 -35.23
N LEU A 587 11.82 0.75 -34.73
CA LEU A 587 10.67 -0.01 -35.21
C LEU A 587 10.43 0.22 -36.71
N LEU A 588 10.65 1.44 -37.19
CA LEU A 588 10.53 1.78 -38.61
C LEU A 588 11.55 1.02 -39.46
N GLU A 589 12.82 0.98 -39.04
CA GLU A 589 13.88 0.19 -39.70
C GLU A 589 13.57 -1.31 -39.66
N ALA A 590 12.89 -1.78 -38.61
CA ALA A 590 12.43 -3.15 -38.47
C ALA A 590 11.09 -3.45 -39.20
N GLY A 591 10.59 -2.52 -40.02
CA GLY A 591 9.40 -2.70 -40.85
C GLY A 591 8.06 -2.44 -40.15
N VAL A 592 8.07 -1.86 -38.95
CA VAL A 592 6.87 -1.48 -38.19
C VAL A 592 6.75 0.04 -38.16
N SER A 593 5.97 0.60 -39.08
CA SER A 593 5.67 2.03 -39.16
C SER A 593 4.63 2.48 -38.13
N GLY A 594 4.62 3.76 -37.76
CA GLY A 594 3.52 4.37 -36.98
C GLY A 594 3.55 4.14 -35.47
N VAL A 595 4.62 3.53 -34.93
CA VAL A 595 4.84 3.34 -33.49
C VAL A 595 6.00 4.22 -33.04
N GLU A 596 5.73 5.51 -32.84
CA GLU A 596 6.73 6.49 -32.39
C GLU A 596 6.29 7.20 -31.12
N MET A 597 6.99 6.92 -30.01
CA MET A 597 6.69 7.45 -28.70
C MET A 597 7.96 7.78 -27.93
N THR A 598 8.25 9.07 -27.83
CA THR A 598 9.27 9.59 -26.91
C THR A 598 8.58 10.12 -25.67
N GLN A 599 9.04 9.74 -24.49
CA GLN A 599 8.46 10.21 -23.23
C GLN A 599 9.14 11.51 -22.82
N TRP A 600 8.36 12.54 -22.50
CA TRP A 600 8.86 13.78 -21.91
C TRP A 600 8.41 13.91 -20.46
N TYR A 601 9.22 14.60 -19.66
CA TYR A 601 8.99 14.83 -18.24
C TYR A 601 9.18 16.31 -17.93
N ALA A 602 8.34 16.87 -17.07
CA ALA A 602 8.34 18.29 -16.76
C ALA A 602 7.83 18.57 -15.33
N LEU A 603 8.06 19.79 -14.87
CA LEU A 603 7.57 20.28 -13.59
C LEU A 603 6.51 21.36 -13.80
N PHE A 604 5.44 21.31 -13.00
CA PHE A 604 4.33 22.27 -13.01
C PHE A 604 3.99 22.73 -11.59
N ALA A 605 3.37 23.90 -11.48
CA ALA A 605 2.70 24.39 -10.27
C ALA A 605 1.20 24.56 -10.54
N PRO A 606 0.35 24.85 -9.54
CA PRO A 606 -1.05 25.21 -9.78
C PRO A 606 -1.16 26.50 -10.62
N ALA A 607 -2.16 26.60 -11.52
CA ALA A 607 -2.28 27.65 -12.54
C ALA A 607 -2.06 29.09 -12.05
N LYS A 608 -2.54 29.41 -10.84
CA LYS A 608 -2.53 30.78 -10.30
C LYS A 608 -1.24 31.13 -9.56
N THR A 609 -0.21 30.29 -9.65
CA THR A 609 1.05 30.50 -8.92
C THR A 609 1.73 31.79 -9.39
N PRO A 610 2.15 32.70 -8.48
CA PRO A 610 2.71 33.98 -8.87
C PRO A 610 3.85 33.85 -9.89
N PRO A 611 3.89 34.66 -10.96
CA PRO A 611 4.92 34.53 -12.00
C PRO A 611 6.35 34.66 -11.48
N ALA A 612 6.56 35.41 -10.39
CA ALA A 612 7.86 35.53 -9.74
C ALA A 612 8.32 34.19 -9.12
N VAL A 613 7.40 33.46 -8.49
CA VAL A 613 7.65 32.12 -7.92
C VAL A 613 7.94 31.11 -9.02
N VAL A 614 7.15 31.11 -10.10
CA VAL A 614 7.39 30.25 -11.27
C VAL A 614 8.77 30.50 -11.89
N ARG A 615 9.20 31.77 -12.02
CA ARG A 615 10.54 32.12 -12.51
C ARG A 615 11.65 31.63 -11.58
N GLN A 616 11.46 31.76 -10.27
CA GLN A 616 12.43 31.29 -9.29
C GLN A 616 12.56 29.75 -9.33
N LEU A 617 11.43 29.04 -9.39
CA LEU A 617 11.39 27.57 -9.55
C LEU A 617 12.03 27.13 -10.87
N ASN A 618 11.75 27.81 -11.98
CA ASN A 618 12.38 27.52 -13.28
C ASN A 618 13.90 27.75 -13.21
N THR A 619 14.35 28.83 -12.58
CA THR A 619 15.77 29.13 -12.43
C THR A 619 16.47 28.03 -11.62
N ALA A 620 15.87 27.61 -10.51
CA ALA A 620 16.39 26.52 -9.68
C ALA A 620 16.41 25.19 -10.44
N LEU A 621 15.31 24.82 -11.12
CA LEU A 621 15.23 23.62 -11.95
C LEU A 621 16.30 23.62 -13.04
N ASN A 622 16.44 24.72 -13.79
CA ASN A 622 17.46 24.85 -14.82
C ASN A 622 18.88 24.83 -14.25
N GLY A 623 19.09 25.28 -13.00
CA GLY A 623 20.33 25.10 -12.26
C GLY A 623 20.65 23.63 -12.01
N VAL A 624 19.67 22.87 -11.51
CA VAL A 624 19.79 21.41 -11.31
C VAL A 624 20.10 20.69 -12.61
N LEU A 625 19.39 21.02 -13.70
CA LEU A 625 19.54 20.35 -15.00
C LEU A 625 20.82 20.75 -15.76
N LYS A 626 21.57 21.74 -15.28
CA LYS A 626 22.90 22.09 -15.79
C LYS A 626 24.03 21.51 -14.96
N ASP A 627 23.71 20.91 -13.82
CA ASP A 627 24.69 20.27 -12.95
C ASP A 627 25.23 18.99 -13.62
N PRO A 628 26.57 18.89 -13.85
CA PRO A 628 27.13 17.76 -14.58
C PRO A 628 26.88 16.39 -13.91
N GLU A 629 26.77 16.34 -12.58
CA GLU A 629 26.50 15.10 -11.85
C GLU A 629 25.07 14.62 -12.10
N ILE A 630 24.11 15.56 -12.11
CA ILE A 630 22.71 15.26 -12.40
C ILE A 630 22.54 14.82 -13.85
N VAL A 631 23.14 15.57 -14.80
CA VAL A 631 23.10 15.23 -16.23
C VAL A 631 23.70 13.84 -16.44
N ALA A 632 24.91 13.59 -15.95
CA ALA A 632 25.57 12.30 -16.09
C ALA A 632 24.74 11.16 -15.48
N ARG A 633 24.10 11.39 -14.32
CA ARG A 633 23.26 10.36 -13.70
C ARG A 633 22.02 10.05 -14.52
N MET A 634 21.30 11.08 -14.99
CA MET A 634 20.10 10.89 -15.79
C MET A 634 20.40 10.25 -17.15
N GLU A 635 21.48 10.67 -17.79
CA GLU A 635 21.92 10.12 -19.07
C GLU A 635 22.46 8.70 -18.94
N ALA A 636 23.17 8.38 -17.85
CA ALA A 636 23.60 7.01 -17.56
C ALA A 636 22.39 6.07 -17.43
N ASP A 637 21.26 6.55 -16.93
CA ASP A 637 20.05 5.76 -16.82
C ASP A 637 19.21 5.81 -18.10
N GLY A 638 19.49 6.71 -19.06
CA GLY A 638 18.87 6.72 -20.39
C GLY A 638 17.80 7.79 -20.59
N ALA A 639 17.85 8.86 -19.80
CA ALA A 639 17.11 10.10 -20.04
C ALA A 639 18.05 11.18 -20.58
N ARG A 640 17.64 11.87 -21.63
CA ARG A 640 18.30 13.07 -22.14
C ARG A 640 17.73 14.29 -21.42
N VAL A 641 18.57 14.96 -20.64
CA VAL A 641 18.19 16.19 -19.95
C VAL A 641 17.99 17.32 -20.96
N GLN A 642 16.94 18.12 -20.77
CA GLN A 642 16.72 19.32 -21.57
C GLN A 642 16.07 20.41 -20.72
N THR A 643 16.75 21.55 -20.61
CA THR A 643 16.20 22.75 -19.98
C THR A 643 15.19 23.44 -20.90
N SER A 644 14.23 24.15 -20.31
CA SER A 644 13.33 25.02 -21.04
C SER A 644 12.94 26.24 -20.21
N THR A 645 12.34 27.23 -20.86
CA THR A 645 11.55 28.26 -20.18
C THR A 645 10.12 27.75 -19.91
N PRO A 646 9.36 28.41 -19.01
CA PRO A 646 7.93 28.16 -18.84
C PRO A 646 7.14 28.26 -20.15
N GLY A 647 7.45 29.25 -20.99
CA GLY A 647 6.79 29.46 -22.28
C GLY A 647 7.06 28.33 -23.27
N GLN A 648 8.31 27.87 -23.38
CA GLN A 648 8.65 26.73 -24.23
C GLN A 648 7.95 25.43 -23.81
N LEU A 649 7.77 25.22 -22.50
CA LEU A 649 7.01 24.08 -22.00
C LEU A 649 5.50 24.25 -22.30
N HIS A 650 4.95 25.45 -22.20
CA HIS A 650 3.58 25.73 -22.60
C HIS A 650 3.35 25.42 -24.09
N ASP A 651 4.25 25.86 -24.97
CA ASP A 651 4.16 25.60 -26.40
C ASP A 651 4.21 24.09 -26.71
N LEU A 652 5.04 23.34 -25.96
CA LEU A 652 5.07 21.88 -26.04
C LEU A 652 3.73 21.25 -25.65
N LEU A 653 3.08 21.71 -24.58
CA LEU A 653 1.78 21.20 -24.15
C LEU A 653 0.71 21.39 -25.22
N MET A 654 0.68 22.57 -25.85
CA MET A 654 -0.29 22.87 -26.91
C MET A 654 -0.09 21.95 -28.11
N ALA A 655 1.16 21.75 -28.55
CA ALA A 655 1.50 20.85 -29.65
C ALA A 655 1.18 19.38 -29.33
N GLU A 656 1.43 18.94 -28.09
CA GLU A 656 1.11 17.58 -27.65
C GLU A 656 -0.40 17.32 -27.61
N GLY A 657 -1.20 18.30 -27.17
CA GLY A 657 -2.66 18.20 -27.18
C GLY A 657 -3.23 17.94 -28.57
N GLU A 658 -2.78 18.72 -29.56
CA GLU A 658 -3.19 18.53 -30.97
C GLU A 658 -2.76 17.17 -31.52
N ARG A 659 -1.49 16.78 -31.25
CA ARG A 659 -0.94 15.49 -31.66
C ARG A 659 -1.74 14.32 -31.10
N TRP A 660 -1.97 14.28 -29.80
CA TRP A 660 -2.60 13.14 -29.14
C TRP A 660 -4.09 13.01 -29.46
N GLN A 661 -4.81 14.12 -29.65
CA GLN A 661 -6.16 14.08 -30.21
C GLN A 661 -6.18 13.46 -31.63
N GLY A 662 -5.15 13.74 -32.45
CA GLY A 662 -4.96 13.09 -33.75
C GLY A 662 -4.76 11.58 -33.64
N VAL A 663 -3.84 11.15 -32.77
CA VAL A 663 -3.49 9.74 -32.56
C VAL A 663 -4.68 8.94 -32.02
N VAL A 664 -5.38 9.43 -31.00
CA VAL A 664 -6.56 8.77 -30.42
C VAL A 664 -7.65 8.55 -31.46
N ARG A 665 -7.92 9.55 -32.31
CA ARG A 665 -8.89 9.43 -33.42
C ARG A 665 -8.48 8.38 -34.44
N GLN A 666 -7.20 8.35 -34.83
CA GLN A 666 -6.69 7.38 -35.81
C GLN A 666 -6.67 5.95 -35.27
N ALA A 667 -6.38 5.77 -33.99
CA ALA A 667 -6.35 4.47 -33.33
C ALA A 667 -7.75 3.89 -33.03
N GLY A 668 -8.82 4.67 -33.22
CA GLY A 668 -10.19 4.25 -32.91
C GLY A 668 -10.45 4.03 -31.41
N LEU A 669 -9.53 4.49 -30.56
CA LEU A 669 -9.66 4.47 -29.10
C LEU A 669 -10.71 5.52 -28.73
N ARG A 670 -11.93 5.08 -28.38
CA ARG A 670 -13.01 6.00 -28.00
C ARG A 670 -12.86 6.42 -26.54
N PRO A 671 -13.19 7.66 -26.19
CA PRO A 671 -13.50 8.01 -24.81
C PRO A 671 -14.71 7.20 -24.36
N ASP A 672 -14.56 6.39 -23.30
CA ASP A 672 -15.73 5.90 -22.58
C ASP A 672 -16.43 7.11 -21.96
N LEU A 673 -17.52 7.51 -22.60
CA LEU A 673 -18.44 8.53 -22.13
C LEU A 673 -19.39 7.88 -21.13
N SER A 674 -19.01 7.79 -19.85
CA SER A 674 -20.00 7.65 -18.78
C SER A 674 -19.43 8.10 -17.43
N PHE A 675 -19.82 9.30 -17.03
CA PHE A 675 -20.07 9.64 -15.63
C PHE A 675 -21.37 10.43 -15.63
N ASP A 676 -22.49 9.71 -15.55
CA ASP A 676 -23.72 10.20 -14.94
C ASP A 676 -23.78 9.66 -13.51
#